data_AF-A0AAD5SYP6-F1
#
_entry.id   AF-A0AAD5SYP6-F1
#
_cell.length_a   1.000
_cell.length_b   1.000
_cell.length_c   1.000
_cell.angle_alpha   90.00
_cell.angle_beta   90.00
_cell.angle_gamma   90.00
#
_symmetry.space_group_name_H-M   'P 1'
#
loop_
_entity.id
_entity.type
_entity.pdbx_description
1 polymer ?
#
loop_
_entity_poly.entity_id
_entity_poly.type
_entity_poly.pdbx_seq_one_letter_code
_entity_poly.pdbx_strand_id
1 'polypeptide(L)'
;MDNNPADKILLKNLRVDCLVGVDAWERSKHQPLVISAVVYADIAGSVASVGDGLSSAHTVSYGDIQTVIRDFVRVNSYRTLEALAMGIAHQLYVKCELKALKTDAGLSIKIEKPKALLFADSVGIEITRTRQELEELDELLSAQNANISTPFDSPFLLEPYDHHAGKDSIFIRQLSLSTIIGINPHERIHKQRLIFDITIHLHLVSSFILVDRIPNVFNFRTMVKKVSEYVESTSFKTLEVLIENVAVVLIGECNAPKVWIRLLKPSAVQFADTCGVEIIRERESDIANGAAIEKGRRKLSEKENCDDVQHIVYLGLGSNLGNRARNISFGLDSLCSDPKVTRLLDTSFLYETIPMYVADQPKFLNTSCKISTTLSPMDLLKKIKEIEAATGRDFNVIRNGPRPLDIDILFYDNLELKTDLLEIPHKLLHEREFVLRPLCDIAPTMAHPTRFRTLFQLLGVLINTEGYNPNLHKMHQVTPFATRKSEPQWIWSSHTRVMGILNVTPDSFSDGGQFTGIEEAITQANKMIADGADVLDVGGQSTRPGADIVTEEEETRRVIPVVEAIRKGASENVLISVDTFRAGVAKAAIEAGADFINDVSGGEFDEAMVDIMAQLKVPVCIMHMRGNTKTMRSMTSYENNDVVGEVRRVLLEHVNKLIGRGVYRWNIIIDPGIGFAKTVEQNFTLLRKLNQLTLPGTGLERFPVLVGPSRKGFLKAGAAPKERVWATAAACSASVIGGAAILRVHDVKEMKDVIATCDLNDAKSETFPSFCLSKMDKTRLVNGGVGNESPIMARRISVIVGGASGNAGGGVGVGVTVAGATGAAEPFPLSADNFGLSWPSKGTVQRRNDTEAERDARLAAIASAVHTIVTSLGEDPQREGMLATPMRYAKALMFFTKGYELSLKDLLNNAVFEEDTDEMVIVKDIDIFSLCEHHLVPFAGKASGSLLSHHINFNQSKLNQVSIGYIPNGRVLGLSKLARIAEMFSRRLQVQERLTKQIAVAIQEVLQPQGVAVTIEATHMCMVMRGVEKPGSSTVTSCMLGVFRESQRTRDEFLT
;
A
#
# COMPACT_ATOMS: atom_id res chain seq x y z
N MET A 1 -0.06 -2.15 56.32
CA MET A 1 0.45 -1.03 57.13
C MET A 1 -0.31 0.20 56.70
N ASP A 2 -1.03 0.79 57.65
CA ASP A 2 -1.60 2.14 57.74
C ASP A 2 -2.23 2.80 56.50
N ASN A 3 -3.54 2.55 56.39
CA ASN A 3 -4.53 3.33 55.65
C ASN A 3 -4.65 4.76 56.19
N ASN A 4 -3.81 5.67 55.71
CA ASN A 4 -4.19 7.08 55.68
C ASN A 4 -3.87 7.63 54.29
N PRO A 5 -4.87 7.95 53.43
CA PRO A 5 -4.62 8.48 52.10
C PRO A 5 -3.67 9.67 52.22
N ALA A 6 -2.52 9.61 51.56
CA ALA A 6 -1.65 10.77 51.51
C ALA A 6 -2.41 11.91 50.83
N ASP A 7 -2.28 13.13 51.35
CA ASP A 7 -2.81 14.30 50.68
C ASP A 7 -2.11 14.44 49.32
N LYS A 8 -2.86 14.88 48.31
CA LYS A 8 -2.38 14.96 46.93
C LYS A 8 -2.45 16.38 46.41
N ILE A 9 -1.34 16.87 45.88
CA ILE A 9 -1.32 18.07 45.06
C ILE A 9 -1.34 17.61 43.61
N LEU A 10 -2.36 18.04 42.86
CA LEU A 10 -2.65 17.55 41.51
C LEU A 10 -2.49 18.67 40.49
N LEU A 11 -1.60 18.45 39.53
CA LEU A 11 -1.57 19.20 38.27
C LEU A 11 -2.02 18.25 37.16
N LYS A 12 -3.16 18.53 36.53
CA LYS A 12 -3.68 17.69 35.46
C LYS A 12 -3.62 18.40 34.11
N ASN A 13 -3.18 17.66 33.10
CA ASN A 13 -3.25 18.05 31.70
C ASN A 13 -2.55 19.38 31.35
N LEU A 14 -1.41 19.67 31.99
CA LEU A 14 -0.57 20.80 31.61
C LEU A 14 -0.07 20.59 30.19
N ARG A 15 -0.46 21.47 29.26
CA ARG A 15 -0.01 21.43 27.87
C ARG A 15 1.30 22.17 27.71
N VAL A 16 2.30 21.50 27.16
CA VAL A 16 3.63 22.08 26.91
C VAL A 16 4.15 21.60 25.57
N ASP A 17 5.05 22.37 24.95
CA ASP A 17 5.74 21.97 23.73
C ASP A 17 7.20 21.62 24.05
N CYS A 18 7.58 20.36 23.83
CA CYS A 18 8.92 19.86 24.12
C CYS A 18 9.57 19.27 22.87
N LEU A 19 10.88 19.43 22.74
CA LEU A 19 11.67 18.62 21.81
C LEU A 19 11.92 17.24 22.44
N VAL A 20 11.04 16.27 22.16
CA VAL A 20 11.18 14.89 22.64
C VAL A 20 11.01 13.85 21.54
N GLY A 21 12.04 13.01 21.36
CA GLY A 21 12.09 12.01 20.30
C GLY A 21 11.83 12.61 18.90
N VAL A 22 11.07 11.89 18.07
CA VAL A 22 10.67 12.33 16.72
C VAL A 22 9.14 12.38 16.57
N ASP A 23 8.64 13.16 15.61
CA ASP A 23 7.22 13.18 15.25
C ASP A 23 6.80 11.94 14.45
N ALA A 24 5.50 11.81 14.13
CA ALA A 24 4.98 10.71 13.33
C ALA A 24 5.67 10.58 11.95
N TRP A 25 6.33 11.65 11.48
CA TRP A 25 7.05 11.76 10.20
C TRP A 25 8.59 11.76 10.39
N GLU A 26 9.08 11.35 11.56
CA GLU A 26 10.51 11.20 11.88
C GLU A 26 11.31 12.50 11.89
N ARG A 27 10.64 13.64 12.10
CA ARG A 27 11.30 14.94 12.26
C ARG A 27 11.53 15.24 13.73
N SER A 28 12.73 15.68 14.08
CA SER A 28 13.01 16.26 15.39
C SER A 28 12.45 17.69 15.42
N LYS A 29 11.32 17.87 16.09
CA LYS A 29 10.66 19.17 16.27
C LYS A 29 9.95 19.22 17.61
N HIS A 30 9.65 20.43 18.08
CA HIS A 30 8.79 20.62 19.25
C HIS A 30 7.42 19.98 19.00
N GLN A 31 6.98 19.20 19.98
CA GLN A 31 5.74 18.44 19.90
C GLN A 31 4.90 18.73 21.14
N PRO A 32 3.57 18.83 20.96
CA PRO A 32 2.66 19.04 22.08
C PRO A 32 2.66 17.81 22.96
N LEU A 33 2.87 18.02 24.26
CA LEU A 33 2.75 17.03 25.32
C LEU A 33 1.70 17.49 26.33
N VAL A 34 1.04 16.51 26.93
CA VAL A 34 0.10 16.72 28.03
C VAL A 34 0.70 16.06 29.26
N ILE A 35 1.12 16.87 30.23
CA ILE A 35 1.81 16.41 31.44
C ILE A 35 0.86 16.54 32.63
N SER A 36 0.75 15.48 33.41
CA SER A 36 0.08 15.50 34.71
C SER A 36 1.07 15.09 35.78
N ALA A 37 1.03 15.78 36.93
CA ALA A 37 1.87 15.51 38.07
C ALA A 37 1.01 15.35 39.33
N VAL A 38 1.36 14.36 40.15
CA VAL A 38 0.73 14.11 41.46
C VAL A 38 1.83 14.07 42.51
N VAL A 39 1.84 15.05 43.41
CA VAL A 39 2.76 15.08 44.56
C VAL A 39 2.01 14.55 45.78
N TYR A 40 2.56 13.52 46.43
CA TYR A 40 1.97 12.90 47.61
C TYR A 40 2.69 13.43 48.87
N ALA A 41 2.04 14.35 49.57
CA ALA A 41 2.60 15.06 50.72
C ALA A 41 1.67 14.98 51.93
N ASP A 42 2.16 15.40 53.10
CA ASP A 42 1.32 15.65 54.29
C ASP A 42 0.99 17.14 54.32
N ILE A 43 -0.23 17.51 53.91
CA ILE A 43 -0.65 18.91 53.90
C ILE A 43 -0.92 19.35 55.34
N ALA A 44 -1.56 18.50 56.16
CA ALA A 44 -1.95 18.83 57.53
C ALA A 44 -0.78 19.21 58.44
N GLY A 45 0.38 18.55 58.32
CA GLY A 45 1.60 18.89 59.07
C GLY A 45 2.17 20.29 58.77
N SER A 46 1.81 20.87 57.63
CA SER A 46 2.28 22.20 57.18
C SER A 46 1.34 23.36 57.53
N VAL A 47 0.06 23.08 57.84
CA VAL A 47 -0.97 24.10 58.17
C VAL A 47 -0.99 24.47 59.66
N ALA A 48 -0.07 23.96 60.48
CA ALA A 48 0.03 24.30 61.90
C ALA A 48 0.52 25.76 62.18
N SER A 49 0.71 26.59 61.14
CA SER A 49 1.00 28.02 61.30
C SER A 49 -0.25 28.86 61.02
N VAL A 50 -0.67 29.60 62.04
CA VAL A 50 -1.86 30.45 62.08
C VAL A 50 -1.68 31.67 61.16
N GLY A 51 -2.31 31.69 59.98
CA GLY A 51 -2.39 32.87 59.12
C GLY A 51 -2.95 32.60 57.71
N ASP A 52 -3.57 33.60 57.08
CA ASP A 52 -4.14 33.58 55.71
C ASP A 52 -3.08 33.46 54.58
N GLY A 53 -1.85 33.06 54.92
CA GLY A 53 -0.77 32.86 53.98
C GLY A 53 -0.09 31.51 54.23
N LEU A 54 0.17 30.77 53.14
CA LEU A 54 1.10 29.64 53.14
C LEU A 54 2.49 30.18 53.52
N SER A 55 2.80 30.21 54.83
CA SER A 55 4.08 30.73 55.30
C SER A 55 5.21 29.77 54.90
N SER A 56 6.25 30.38 54.37
CA SER A 56 7.44 29.78 53.77
C SER A 56 8.14 28.77 54.68
N ALA A 57 8.06 27.47 54.34
CA ALA A 57 9.12 26.45 54.53
C ALA A 57 8.67 25.02 54.19
N HIS A 58 7.35 24.72 54.17
CA HIS A 58 6.89 23.31 54.21
C HIS A 58 5.72 22.95 53.29
N THR A 59 5.28 23.83 52.37
CA THR A 59 4.18 23.53 51.44
C THR A 59 4.48 24.05 50.03
N VAL A 60 4.21 23.23 49.01
CA VAL A 60 4.48 23.55 47.60
C VAL A 60 3.20 23.99 46.90
N SER A 61 3.21 25.12 46.20
CA SER A 61 2.06 25.56 45.40
C SER A 61 1.99 24.79 44.08
N TYR A 62 0.77 24.51 43.60
CA TYR A 62 0.56 23.98 42.25
C TYR A 62 1.13 24.92 41.16
N GLY A 63 1.23 26.22 41.45
CA GLY A 63 1.88 27.21 40.58
C GLY A 63 3.41 27.03 40.49
N ASP A 64 4.05 26.60 41.57
CA ASP A 64 5.49 26.30 41.60
C ASP A 64 5.77 25.04 40.78
N ILE A 65 4.94 24.00 40.97
CA ILE A 65 5.01 22.75 40.18
C ILE A 65 4.85 23.06 38.68
N GLN A 66 3.85 23.87 38.31
CA GLN A 66 3.65 24.29 36.93
C GLN A 66 4.88 25.03 36.38
N THR A 67 5.44 25.97 37.15
CA THR A 67 6.58 26.78 36.73
C THR A 67 7.82 25.94 36.52
N VAL A 68 8.12 25.04 37.48
CA VAL A 68 9.26 24.12 37.39
C VAL A 68 9.15 23.20 36.17
N ILE A 69 7.98 22.60 35.92
CA ILE A 69 7.77 21.74 34.74
C ILE A 69 7.95 22.53 33.45
N ARG A 70 7.30 23.70 33.34
CA ARG A 70 7.35 24.52 32.12
C ARG A 70 8.77 24.99 31.81
N ASP A 71 9.50 25.45 32.82
CA ASP A 71 10.85 25.97 32.64
C ASP A 71 11.83 24.85 32.31
N PHE A 72 11.67 23.67 32.93
CA PHE A 72 12.47 22.50 32.62
C PHE A 72 12.27 22.00 31.18
N VAL A 73 11.01 21.85 30.76
CA VAL A 73 10.65 21.34 29.42
C VAL A 73 11.07 22.31 28.31
N ARG A 74 11.13 23.62 28.60
CA ARG A 74 11.53 24.64 27.62
C ARG A 74 13.01 24.57 27.24
N VAL A 75 13.87 24.19 28.18
CA VAL A 75 15.34 24.26 28.00
C VAL A 75 16.01 22.90 27.83
N ASN A 76 15.29 21.80 28.07
CA ASN A 76 15.82 20.44 27.94
C ASN A 76 15.18 19.69 26.78
N SER A 77 15.95 18.80 26.16
CA SER A 77 15.48 17.90 25.11
C SER A 77 15.87 16.47 25.47
N TYR A 78 14.96 15.53 25.26
CA TYR A 78 15.19 14.11 25.56
C TYR A 78 14.87 13.25 24.34
N ARG A 79 15.52 12.09 24.22
CA ARG A 79 15.18 11.12 23.15
C ARG A 79 13.93 10.33 23.49
N THR A 80 13.63 10.17 24.78
CA THR A 80 12.61 9.26 25.30
C THR A 80 11.61 9.98 26.23
N LEU A 81 10.37 9.47 26.33
CA LEU A 81 9.39 10.02 27.27
C LEU A 81 9.72 9.62 28.71
N GLU A 82 10.34 8.45 28.87
CA GLU A 82 10.87 7.87 30.09
C GLU A 82 11.88 8.80 30.77
N ALA A 83 12.92 9.21 30.02
CA ALA A 83 13.95 10.11 30.55
C ALA A 83 13.40 11.51 30.83
N LEU A 84 12.48 12.00 29.99
CA LEU A 84 11.79 13.27 30.24
C LEU A 84 10.96 13.22 31.54
N ALA A 85 10.21 12.14 31.76
CA ALA A 85 9.41 11.96 32.98
C ALA A 85 10.29 11.87 34.22
N MET A 86 11.41 11.14 34.15
CA MET A 86 12.39 11.03 35.24
C MET A 86 13.05 12.39 35.54
N GLY A 87 13.41 13.16 34.50
CA GLY A 87 13.99 14.49 34.65
C GLY A 87 13.02 15.49 35.27
N ILE A 88 11.74 15.44 34.88
CA ILE A 88 10.69 16.24 35.53
C ILE A 88 10.55 15.86 37.00
N ALA A 89 10.55 14.55 37.30
CA ALA A 89 10.44 14.06 38.66
C ALA A 89 11.59 14.55 39.56
N HIS A 90 12.83 14.48 39.04
CA HIS A 90 14.02 15.01 39.72
C HIS A 90 13.95 16.52 39.93
N GLN A 91 13.57 17.30 38.92
CA GLN A 91 13.50 18.76 39.07
C GLN A 91 12.44 19.22 40.06
N LEU A 92 11.29 18.54 40.11
CA LEU A 92 10.28 18.80 41.11
C LEU A 92 10.81 18.46 42.52
N TYR A 93 11.56 17.37 42.67
CA TYR A 93 12.20 17.02 43.93
C TYR A 93 13.18 18.11 44.42
N VAL A 94 14.09 18.56 43.54
CA VAL A 94 15.13 19.54 43.88
C VAL A 94 14.56 20.96 44.07
N LYS A 95 13.81 21.47 43.10
CA LYS A 95 13.39 22.88 43.07
C LYS A 95 12.16 23.18 43.94
N CYS A 96 11.32 22.18 44.21
CA CYS A 96 10.19 22.35 45.12
C CYS A 96 10.53 21.88 46.55
N GLU A 97 11.80 21.58 46.86
CA GLU A 97 12.29 21.16 48.18
C GLU A 97 11.39 20.12 48.86
N LEU A 98 11.08 19.03 48.16
CA LEU A 98 10.07 18.04 48.56
C LEU A 98 10.55 17.11 49.69
N LYS A 99 10.91 17.68 50.86
CA LYS A 99 11.45 16.98 52.05
C LYS A 99 10.38 16.26 52.89
N ALA A 100 9.09 16.46 52.59
CA ALA A 100 7.95 15.92 53.35
C ALA A 100 7.12 14.88 52.55
N LEU A 101 7.66 14.31 51.47
CA LEU A 101 6.98 13.27 50.70
C LEU A 101 6.81 11.99 51.53
N LYS A 102 5.64 11.36 51.41
CA LYS A 102 5.44 10.01 51.99
C LYS A 102 6.27 8.97 51.24
N THR A 103 6.78 7.99 51.98
CA THR A 103 7.72 6.97 51.47
C THR A 103 7.15 6.11 50.34
N ASP A 104 5.84 5.80 50.35
CA ASP A 104 5.32 4.74 49.46
C ASP A 104 4.91 5.23 48.05
N ALA A 105 4.65 6.53 47.87
CA ALA A 105 4.17 7.07 46.58
C ALA A 105 4.62 8.52 46.30
N GLY A 106 5.79 8.95 46.78
CA GLY A 106 6.25 10.35 46.77
C GLY A 106 5.81 11.25 45.60
N LEU A 107 6.02 10.84 44.34
CA LEU A 107 5.66 11.63 43.16
C LEU A 107 5.22 10.73 41.99
N SER A 108 4.18 11.12 41.26
CA SER A 108 3.80 10.46 40.00
C SER A 108 3.74 11.45 38.84
N ILE A 109 4.35 11.10 37.72
CA ILE A 109 4.41 11.91 36.50
C ILE A 109 3.83 11.10 35.35
N LYS A 110 2.79 11.64 34.72
CA LYS A 110 2.18 11.11 33.51
C LYS A 110 2.44 12.05 32.35
N ILE A 111 3.02 11.54 31.27
CA ILE A 111 3.24 12.28 30.03
C ILE A 111 2.48 11.59 28.91
N GLU A 112 1.58 12.34 28.28
CA GLU A 112 0.84 11.92 27.10
C GLU A 112 1.31 12.69 25.87
N LYS A 113 1.60 11.95 24.80
CA LYS A 113 1.95 12.47 23.49
C LYS A 113 0.79 12.20 22.53
N PRO A 114 -0.09 13.19 22.28
CA PRO A 114 -1.21 13.05 21.36
C PRO A 114 -0.73 12.88 19.92
N LYS A 115 -1.45 12.05 19.14
CA LYS A 115 -1.21 11.77 17.70
C LYS A 115 0.23 11.34 17.39
N ALA A 116 0.89 10.66 18.33
CA ALA A 116 2.27 10.19 18.16
C ALA A 116 2.41 9.07 17.12
N LEU A 117 1.35 8.26 16.94
CA LEU A 117 1.32 7.11 16.04
C LEU A 117 0.10 7.19 15.12
N LEU A 118 0.23 6.63 13.92
CA LEU A 118 -0.89 6.42 13.02
C LEU A 118 -1.90 5.47 13.69
N PHE A 119 -3.18 5.84 13.65
CA PHE A 119 -4.31 5.05 14.18
C PHE A 119 -4.45 4.95 15.71
N ALA A 120 -3.62 5.63 16.50
CA ALA A 120 -3.81 5.75 17.96
C ALA A 120 -3.99 7.22 18.37
N ASP A 121 -4.85 7.48 19.36
CA ASP A 121 -5.14 8.86 19.79
C ASP A 121 -3.96 9.45 20.59
N SER A 122 -3.37 8.65 21.48
CA SER A 122 -2.19 9.04 22.25
C SER A 122 -1.35 7.83 22.64
N VAL A 123 -0.08 8.10 22.88
CA VAL A 123 0.82 7.20 23.60
C VAL A 123 1.42 7.96 24.77
N GLY A 124 1.88 7.26 25.79
CA GLY A 124 2.46 7.94 26.93
C GLY A 124 3.07 7.01 27.94
N ILE A 125 3.57 7.63 28.99
CA ILE A 125 4.19 6.98 30.14
C ILE A 125 3.63 7.56 31.43
N GLU A 126 3.55 6.72 32.45
CA GLU A 126 3.25 7.09 33.82
C GLU A 126 4.30 6.44 34.72
N ILE A 127 5.09 7.25 35.42
CA ILE A 127 6.07 6.79 36.40
C ILE A 127 5.65 7.21 37.81
N THR A 128 6.00 6.41 38.80
CA THR A 128 5.80 6.74 40.21
C THR A 128 7.08 6.52 40.99
N ARG A 129 7.58 7.55 41.68
CA ARG A 129 8.82 7.49 42.47
C ARG A 129 8.57 7.71 43.95
N THR A 130 9.23 6.91 44.78
CA THR A 130 9.29 7.12 46.22
C THR A 130 10.27 8.25 46.54
N ARG A 131 10.24 8.74 47.78
CA ARG A 131 11.24 9.69 48.26
C ARG A 131 12.66 9.12 48.13
N GLN A 132 12.87 7.88 48.54
CA GLN A 132 14.18 7.22 48.50
C GLN A 132 14.71 7.12 47.06
N GLU A 133 13.87 6.73 46.10
CA GLU A 133 14.27 6.63 44.68
C GLU A 133 14.65 8.00 44.08
N LEU A 134 14.04 9.09 44.57
CA LEU A 134 14.38 10.46 44.16
C LEU A 134 15.67 10.97 44.81
N GLU A 135 15.94 10.60 46.06
CA GLU A 135 17.21 10.85 46.76
C GLU A 135 18.37 10.14 46.05
N GLU A 136 18.21 8.85 45.74
CA GLU A 136 19.18 8.06 44.97
C GLU A 136 19.43 8.67 43.58
N LEU A 137 18.37 9.14 42.91
CA LEU A 137 18.47 9.82 41.61
C LEU A 137 19.26 11.14 41.70
N ASP A 138 19.07 11.92 42.77
CA ASP A 138 19.77 13.17 43.00
C ASP A 138 21.27 12.95 43.29
N GLU A 139 21.60 11.94 44.10
CA GLU A 139 22.99 11.53 44.36
C GLU A 139 23.69 11.07 43.07
N LEU A 140 23.01 10.25 42.25
CA LEU A 140 23.54 9.77 40.97
C LEU A 140 23.86 10.91 39.99
N LEU A 141 22.94 11.88 39.86
CA LEU A 141 23.12 13.02 38.96
C LEU A 141 24.14 14.03 39.50
N SER A 142 24.26 14.16 40.82
CA SER A 142 25.27 15.00 41.48
C SER A 142 26.68 14.43 41.35
N ALA A 143 26.84 13.10 41.41
CA ALA A 143 28.13 12.42 41.25
C ALA A 143 28.74 12.57 39.84
N GLN A 144 27.90 12.65 38.78
CA GLN A 144 28.40 12.91 37.41
C GLN A 144 28.98 14.31 37.22
N ASN A 145 28.53 15.31 37.97
CA ASN A 145 29.02 16.69 37.86
C ASN A 145 30.38 16.91 38.55
N ALA A 146 30.90 15.95 39.32
CA ALA A 146 32.07 16.13 40.19
C ALA A 146 33.42 15.64 39.63
N ASN A 147 33.45 14.77 38.60
CA ASN A 147 34.61 14.40 37.75
C ASN A 147 34.34 13.01 37.15
N ILE A 148 34.39 12.86 35.83
CA ILE A 148 34.98 11.74 35.06
C ILE A 148 34.83 12.02 33.56
N SER A 149 35.96 12.03 32.87
CA SER A 149 36.09 11.87 31.43
C SER A 149 35.59 10.48 30.99
N THR A 150 34.74 10.45 29.96
CA THR A 150 34.27 9.31 29.14
C THR A 150 33.48 8.19 29.83
N PRO A 151 32.21 7.96 29.45
CA PRO A 151 31.50 6.72 29.69
C PRO A 151 31.30 5.96 28.36
N PHE A 152 32.36 5.38 27.83
CA PHE A 152 32.28 4.39 26.74
C PHE A 152 33.45 3.42 26.94
N ASP A 153 33.33 2.48 27.90
CA ASP A 153 34.10 1.21 27.98
C ASP A 153 33.87 0.53 29.34
N SER A 154 32.63 0.18 29.68
CA SER A 154 32.34 -0.81 30.71
C SER A 154 31.50 -1.95 30.11
N PRO A 155 31.94 -3.22 30.19
CA PRO A 155 31.25 -4.37 29.57
C PRO A 155 30.01 -4.86 30.33
N PHE A 156 29.61 -4.22 31.43
CA PHE A 156 28.43 -4.61 32.19
C PHE A 156 27.18 -3.91 31.65
N LEU A 157 26.58 -4.50 30.61
CA LEU A 157 25.19 -4.30 30.23
C LEU A 157 24.28 -4.73 31.40
N LEU A 158 24.09 -3.85 32.40
CA LEU A 158 22.94 -3.94 33.30
C LEU A 158 21.70 -3.68 32.43
N GLU A 159 20.82 -4.67 32.27
CA GLU A 159 19.54 -4.46 31.62
C GLU A 159 18.81 -3.29 32.35
N PRO A 160 18.37 -2.24 31.64
CA PRO A 160 17.90 -1.00 32.28
C PRO A 160 16.46 -1.11 32.84
N TYR A 161 15.99 -2.32 33.11
CA TYR A 161 14.67 -2.63 33.66
C TYR A 161 14.69 -4.02 34.31
N ASP A 162 13.86 -4.20 35.32
CA ASP A 162 13.59 -5.51 35.93
C ASP A 162 12.62 -6.31 35.04
N HIS A 163 12.79 -7.63 34.94
CA HIS A 163 11.87 -8.53 34.24
C HIS A 163 10.54 -8.72 34.99
N HIS A 164 10.44 -8.20 36.22
CA HIS A 164 9.23 -8.23 37.03
C HIS A 164 8.31 -7.03 36.77
N ALA A 165 7.01 -7.22 36.99
CA ALA A 165 6.01 -6.18 36.85
C ALA A 165 6.19 -5.09 37.92
N GLY A 166 6.40 -3.84 37.50
CA GLY A 166 6.58 -2.70 38.39
C GLY A 166 5.38 -1.74 38.41
N LYS A 167 5.55 -0.65 39.17
CA LYS A 167 4.56 0.44 39.35
C LYS A 167 4.52 1.45 38.20
N ASP A 168 5.50 1.41 37.29
CA ASP A 168 5.54 2.30 36.14
C ASP A 168 4.77 1.67 34.98
N SER A 169 4.24 2.50 34.09
CA SER A 169 3.54 2.00 32.91
C SER A 169 3.76 2.83 31.67
N ILE A 170 3.79 2.15 30.53
CA ILE A 170 3.63 2.77 29.21
C ILE A 170 2.26 2.39 28.66
N PHE A 171 1.63 3.30 27.93
CA PHE A 171 0.29 3.06 27.41
C PHE A 171 0.10 3.58 25.99
N ILE A 172 -0.81 2.91 25.28
CA ILE A 172 -1.32 3.26 23.96
C ILE A 172 -2.83 3.34 24.11
N ARG A 173 -3.43 4.48 23.75
CA ARG A 173 -4.87 4.72 23.88
C ARG A 173 -5.55 4.79 22.53
N GLN A 174 -6.71 4.15 22.44
CA GLN A 174 -7.62 4.17 21.30
C GLN A 174 -6.97 3.76 19.98
N LEU A 175 -6.14 2.71 20.00
CA LEU A 175 -5.55 2.14 18.79
C LEU A 175 -6.64 1.47 17.94
N SER A 176 -6.93 2.03 16.78
CA SER A 176 -8.03 1.63 15.90
C SER A 176 -7.54 0.73 14.78
N LEU A 177 -7.88 -0.56 14.83
CA LEU A 177 -7.47 -1.58 13.85
C LEU A 177 -8.70 -2.22 13.20
N SER A 178 -8.52 -2.94 12.07
CA SER A 178 -9.64 -3.60 11.40
C SER A 178 -9.32 -5.04 11.02
N THR A 179 -10.23 -5.96 11.37
CA THR A 179 -10.09 -7.40 11.08
C THR A 179 -11.43 -8.09 10.89
N ILE A 180 -11.45 -9.31 10.37
CA ILE A 180 -12.68 -10.10 10.21
C ILE A 180 -13.00 -10.77 11.54
N ILE A 181 -14.09 -10.35 12.21
CA ILE A 181 -14.43 -10.83 13.55
C ILE A 181 -15.93 -10.92 13.85
N GLY A 182 -16.40 -12.09 14.28
CA GLY A 182 -17.79 -12.33 14.63
C GLY A 182 -18.18 -13.79 14.52
N ILE A 183 -19.24 -14.19 15.20
CA ILE A 183 -19.76 -15.57 15.17
C ILE A 183 -20.70 -15.74 13.96
N ASN A 184 -21.40 -14.67 13.57
CA ASN A 184 -22.38 -14.74 12.51
C ASN A 184 -21.73 -14.67 11.12
N PRO A 185 -22.22 -15.43 10.13
CA PRO A 185 -21.66 -15.45 8.78
C PRO A 185 -21.55 -14.07 8.10
N HIS A 186 -22.50 -13.17 8.34
CA HIS A 186 -22.47 -11.81 7.76
C HIS A 186 -21.35 -10.93 8.36
N GLU A 187 -20.96 -11.16 9.62
CA GLU A 187 -19.81 -10.50 10.25
C GLU A 187 -18.47 -11.00 9.70
N ARG A 188 -18.48 -12.10 8.94
CA ARG A 188 -17.28 -12.76 8.40
C ARG A 188 -16.95 -12.34 6.96
N ILE A 189 -17.73 -11.44 6.37
CA ILE A 189 -17.57 -11.00 4.98
C ILE A 189 -16.67 -9.76 4.89
N HIS A 190 -16.81 -8.82 5.83
CA HIS A 190 -16.09 -7.54 5.81
C HIS A 190 -15.24 -7.35 7.07
N LYS A 191 -14.11 -6.65 6.93
CA LYS A 191 -13.30 -6.22 8.07
C LYS A 191 -14.10 -5.22 8.90
N GLN A 192 -14.08 -5.42 10.21
CA GLN A 192 -14.76 -4.58 11.19
C GLN A 192 -13.73 -3.86 12.04
N ARG A 193 -14.08 -2.64 12.46
CA ARG A 193 -13.24 -1.80 13.29
C ARG A 193 -13.22 -2.31 14.72
N LEU A 194 -12.04 -2.32 15.31
CA LEU A 194 -11.74 -2.65 16.70
C LEU A 194 -10.90 -1.55 17.32
N ILE A 195 -11.08 -1.29 18.61
CA ILE A 195 -10.37 -0.25 19.35
C ILE A 195 -9.65 -0.92 20.53
N PHE A 196 -8.33 -0.70 20.61
CA PHE A 196 -7.47 -1.25 21.65
C PHE A 196 -6.97 -0.14 22.58
N ASP A 197 -7.12 -0.33 23.89
CA ASP A 197 -6.32 0.38 24.90
C ASP A 197 -5.32 -0.63 25.49
N ILE A 198 -4.03 -0.32 25.42
CA ILE A 198 -2.95 -1.21 25.88
C ILE A 198 -2.15 -0.46 26.93
N THR A 199 -1.92 -1.08 28.09
CA THR A 199 -1.03 -0.58 29.15
C THR A 199 -0.05 -1.69 29.52
N ILE A 200 1.25 -1.39 29.50
CA ILE A 200 2.30 -2.31 29.94
C ILE A 200 2.83 -1.80 31.26
N HIS A 201 2.89 -2.67 32.27
CA HIS A 201 3.48 -2.38 33.56
C HIS A 201 4.93 -2.89 33.61
N LEU A 202 5.84 -2.03 34.06
CA LEU A 202 7.28 -2.29 34.13
C LEU A 202 7.92 -1.54 35.31
N HIS A 203 9.19 -1.83 35.57
CA HIS A 203 9.98 -1.13 36.59
C HIS A 203 11.15 -0.39 35.92
N LEU A 204 11.12 0.94 35.92
CA LEU A 204 12.23 1.76 35.39
C LEU A 204 13.18 2.15 36.53
N VAL A 205 14.43 1.67 36.46
CA VAL A 205 15.47 2.02 37.44
C VAL A 205 15.89 3.49 37.32
N SER A 206 16.28 4.12 38.43
CA SER A 206 16.65 5.54 38.49
C SER A 206 17.83 5.90 37.56
N SER A 207 18.74 4.96 37.28
CA SER A 207 19.86 5.16 36.36
C SER A 207 19.46 5.30 34.88
N PHE A 208 18.21 5.03 34.51
CA PHE A 208 17.71 5.11 33.12
C PHE A 208 17.93 6.50 32.48
N ILE A 209 17.83 7.57 33.28
CA ILE A 209 18.00 8.94 32.81
C ILE A 209 19.38 9.18 32.16
N LEU A 210 20.42 8.44 32.58
CA LEU A 210 21.80 8.60 32.12
C LEU A 210 22.04 7.99 30.74
N VAL A 211 21.19 7.02 30.35
CA VAL A 211 21.36 6.26 29.11
C VAL A 211 20.59 6.90 27.95
N ASP A 212 19.41 7.49 28.23
CA ASP A 212 18.46 8.10 27.26
C ASP A 212 18.36 7.31 25.94
N ARG A 213 18.33 5.98 26.05
CA ARG A 213 18.17 5.03 24.94
C ARG A 213 17.08 4.03 25.27
N ILE A 214 16.22 3.78 24.29
CA ILE A 214 15.12 2.81 24.38
C ILE A 214 15.64 1.44 23.95
N PRO A 215 15.56 0.39 24.78
CA PRO A 215 15.66 -0.99 24.30
C PRO A 215 14.54 -1.24 23.28
N ASN A 216 14.80 -1.92 22.16
CA ASN A 216 13.85 -2.17 21.04
C ASN A 216 12.46 -2.73 21.45
N VAL A 217 12.34 -3.20 22.70
CA VAL A 217 11.19 -3.77 23.38
C VAL A 217 10.09 -2.74 23.71
N PHE A 218 10.46 -1.52 24.14
CA PHE A 218 9.50 -0.48 24.59
C PHE A 218 9.19 0.59 23.54
N ASN A 219 9.61 0.36 22.30
CA ASN A 219 9.31 1.28 21.21
C ASN A 219 7.82 1.18 20.85
N PHE A 220 7.03 2.20 21.19
CA PHE A 220 5.60 2.29 20.89
C PHE A 220 5.28 1.92 19.43
N ARG A 221 6.12 2.33 18.48
CA ARG A 221 5.94 2.03 17.05
C ARG A 221 6.12 0.55 16.75
N THR A 222 7.13 -0.09 17.32
CA THR A 222 7.38 -1.53 17.17
C THR A 222 6.20 -2.34 17.72
N MET A 223 5.71 -1.97 18.90
CA MET A 223 4.57 -2.62 19.53
C MET A 223 3.29 -2.45 18.71
N VAL A 224 2.95 -1.22 18.32
CA VAL A 224 1.76 -0.97 17.48
C VAL A 224 1.87 -1.69 16.15
N LYS A 225 3.05 -1.70 15.52
CA LYS A 225 3.27 -2.43 14.26
C LYS A 225 2.98 -3.92 14.43
N LYS A 226 3.57 -4.59 15.43
CA LYS A 226 3.36 -6.03 15.67
C LYS A 226 1.90 -6.36 15.98
N VAL A 227 1.26 -5.57 16.84
CA VAL A 227 -0.16 -5.76 17.17
C VAL A 227 -1.02 -5.53 15.92
N SER A 228 -0.73 -4.52 15.10
CA SER A 228 -1.47 -4.25 13.87
C SER A 228 -1.33 -5.38 12.86
N GLU A 229 -0.09 -5.82 12.58
CA GLU A 229 0.20 -6.93 11.67
C GLU A 229 -0.51 -8.23 12.11
N TYR A 230 -0.50 -8.51 13.42
CA TYR A 230 -1.19 -9.67 13.98
C TYR A 230 -2.71 -9.57 13.84
N VAL A 231 -3.30 -8.43 14.23
CA VAL A 231 -4.77 -8.24 14.17
C VAL A 231 -5.27 -8.25 12.72
N GLU A 232 -4.57 -7.60 11.80
CA GLU A 232 -5.02 -7.46 10.40
C GLU A 232 -4.89 -8.73 9.57
N SER A 233 -4.01 -9.66 9.98
CA SER A 233 -3.76 -10.95 9.31
C SER A 233 -4.62 -12.09 9.85
N THR A 234 -5.27 -11.91 11.00
CA THR A 234 -6.07 -12.95 11.66
C THR A 234 -7.57 -12.83 11.35
N SER A 235 -8.35 -13.88 11.63
CA SER A 235 -9.81 -13.85 11.49
C SER A 235 -10.51 -14.64 12.60
N PHE A 236 -10.60 -14.09 13.81
CA PHE A 236 -11.16 -14.79 14.98
C PHE A 236 -12.68 -14.73 15.07
N LYS A 237 -13.31 -15.75 15.66
CA LYS A 237 -14.77 -15.76 15.86
C LYS A 237 -15.21 -14.81 16.98
N THR A 238 -14.41 -14.67 18.03
CA THR A 238 -14.79 -13.92 19.24
C THR A 238 -13.69 -12.95 19.68
N LEU A 239 -14.06 -11.93 20.48
CA LEU A 239 -13.13 -10.89 20.96
C LEU A 239 -12.18 -11.44 22.03
N GLU A 240 -12.63 -12.39 22.84
CA GLU A 240 -11.88 -13.05 23.90
C GLU A 240 -10.64 -13.78 23.36
N VAL A 241 -10.79 -14.50 22.25
CA VAL A 241 -9.66 -15.22 21.64
C VAL A 241 -8.68 -14.22 21.02
N LEU A 242 -9.19 -13.17 20.37
CA LEU A 242 -8.32 -12.17 19.75
C LEU A 242 -7.52 -11.41 20.81
N ILE A 243 -8.15 -10.94 21.88
CA ILE A 243 -7.47 -10.18 22.93
C ILE A 243 -6.43 -11.05 23.66
N GLU A 244 -6.71 -12.32 23.87
CA GLU A 244 -5.77 -13.28 24.46
C GLU A 244 -4.49 -13.40 23.63
N ASN A 245 -4.64 -13.58 22.32
CA ASN A 245 -3.49 -13.72 21.44
C ASN A 245 -2.70 -12.41 21.29
N VAL A 246 -3.36 -11.25 21.35
CA VAL A 246 -2.67 -9.96 21.38
C VAL A 246 -1.83 -9.83 22.66
N ALA A 247 -2.30 -10.32 23.80
CA ALA A 247 -1.49 -10.38 25.02
C ALA A 247 -0.27 -11.31 24.86
N VAL A 248 -0.43 -12.46 24.21
CA VAL A 248 0.70 -13.36 23.90
C VAL A 248 1.73 -12.66 23.01
N VAL A 249 1.30 -11.89 22.01
CA VAL A 249 2.23 -11.10 21.17
C VAL A 249 2.96 -10.05 22.01
N LEU A 250 2.28 -9.36 22.91
CA LEU A 250 2.94 -8.34 23.74
C LEU A 250 3.90 -8.95 24.78
N ILE A 251 3.52 -10.04 25.45
CA ILE A 251 4.37 -10.70 26.45
C ILE A 251 5.53 -11.44 25.79
N GLY A 252 5.25 -12.27 24.79
CA GLY A 252 6.24 -13.12 24.13
C GLY A 252 7.11 -12.35 23.13
N GLU A 253 6.50 -11.51 22.28
CA GLU A 253 7.24 -10.83 21.22
C GLU A 253 7.78 -9.46 21.58
N CYS A 254 7.05 -8.74 22.42
CA CYS A 254 7.44 -7.41 22.90
C CYS A 254 7.98 -7.48 24.32
N ASN A 255 8.34 -8.67 24.81
CA ASN A 255 8.96 -8.93 26.12
C ASN A 255 8.32 -8.11 27.26
N ALA A 256 7.00 -7.91 27.24
CA ALA A 256 6.27 -7.19 28.27
C ALA A 256 6.19 -8.02 29.57
N PRO A 257 6.48 -7.45 30.76
CA PRO A 257 6.34 -8.17 32.03
C PRO A 257 4.88 -8.43 32.41
N LYS A 258 4.05 -7.39 32.30
CA LYS A 258 2.63 -7.42 32.58
C LYS A 258 1.89 -6.49 31.63
N VAL A 259 0.78 -6.96 31.08
CA VAL A 259 -0.04 -6.20 30.14
C VAL A 259 -1.48 -6.14 30.62
N TRP A 260 -2.07 -4.96 30.51
CA TRP A 260 -3.49 -4.71 30.62
C TRP A 260 -3.98 -4.30 29.23
N ILE A 261 -4.99 -4.98 28.71
CA ILE A 261 -5.52 -4.73 27.37
C ILE A 261 -7.03 -4.65 27.47
N ARG A 262 -7.61 -3.62 26.88
CA ARG A 262 -9.04 -3.51 26.63
C ARG A 262 -9.28 -3.48 25.12
N LEU A 263 -10.12 -4.39 24.64
CA LEU A 263 -10.53 -4.50 23.24
C LEU A 263 -12.02 -4.18 23.12
N LEU A 264 -12.35 -3.14 22.36
CA LEU A 264 -13.72 -2.72 22.07
C LEU A 264 -14.06 -3.00 20.61
N LYS A 265 -15.28 -3.48 20.38
CA LYS A 265 -15.91 -3.61 19.06
C LYS A 265 -17.10 -2.63 19.00
N PRO A 266 -16.91 -1.47 18.36
CA PRO A 266 -18.00 -0.50 18.17
C PRO A 266 -19.15 -1.10 17.39
N SER A 267 -20.39 -0.73 17.76
CA SER A 267 -21.61 -1.12 17.03
C SER A 267 -21.86 -2.63 16.91
N ALA A 268 -21.24 -3.46 17.74
CA ALA A 268 -21.48 -4.90 17.74
C ALA A 268 -22.89 -5.28 18.19
N VAL A 269 -23.50 -4.46 19.06
CA VAL A 269 -24.86 -4.64 19.57
C VAL A 269 -25.63 -3.36 19.26
N GLN A 270 -26.84 -3.50 18.71
CA GLN A 270 -27.72 -2.36 18.49
C GLN A 270 -27.99 -1.66 19.83
N PHE A 271 -27.93 -0.33 19.83
CA PHE A 271 -28.16 0.54 21.01
C PHE A 271 -27.05 0.54 22.09
N ALA A 272 -25.92 -0.13 21.87
CA ALA A 272 -24.73 0.01 22.70
C ALA A 272 -23.63 0.77 21.93
N ASP A 273 -23.00 1.75 22.56
CA ASP A 273 -21.90 2.52 21.95
C ASP A 273 -20.74 1.59 21.53
N THR A 274 -20.34 0.69 22.43
CA THR A 274 -19.33 -0.34 22.20
C THR A 274 -19.59 -1.55 23.10
N CYS A 275 -19.29 -2.75 22.64
CA CYS A 275 -19.05 -3.90 23.53
C CYS A 275 -17.56 -4.21 23.55
N GLY A 276 -17.04 -4.86 24.59
CA GLY A 276 -15.62 -5.18 24.64
C GLY A 276 -15.24 -6.10 25.78
N VAL A 277 -13.98 -6.54 25.74
CA VAL A 277 -13.36 -7.44 26.70
C VAL A 277 -12.10 -6.77 27.23
N GLU A 278 -11.78 -7.02 28.49
CA GLU A 278 -10.58 -6.51 29.14
C GLU A 278 -9.86 -7.65 29.84
N ILE A 279 -8.55 -7.72 29.68
CA ILE A 279 -7.71 -8.76 30.29
C ILE A 279 -6.45 -8.17 30.90
N ILE A 280 -5.92 -8.87 31.89
CA ILE A 280 -4.60 -8.64 32.48
C ILE A 280 -3.82 -9.94 32.35
N ARG A 281 -2.61 -9.89 31.78
CA ARG A 281 -1.73 -11.05 31.64
C ARG A 281 -0.35 -10.71 32.20
N GLU A 282 0.20 -11.65 32.95
CA GLU A 282 1.52 -11.55 33.59
C GLU A 282 2.39 -12.70 33.09
N ARG A 283 3.68 -12.45 32.92
CA ARG A 283 4.62 -13.45 32.37
C ARG A 283 4.69 -14.74 33.19
N GLU A 284 4.54 -14.68 34.51
CA GLU A 284 4.79 -15.81 35.42
C GLU A 284 3.59 -16.79 35.57
N SER A 285 2.36 -16.39 35.24
CA SER A 285 1.16 -17.24 35.45
C SER A 285 0.75 -18.10 34.24
N ASP A 286 1.06 -17.66 33.01
CA ASP A 286 0.45 -18.23 31.80
C ASP A 286 1.35 -19.22 31.03
N ILE A 287 2.55 -19.51 31.55
CA ILE A 287 3.44 -20.55 31.01
C ILE A 287 3.00 -21.97 31.46
N ALA A 288 2.17 -22.08 32.50
CA ALA A 288 1.73 -23.37 33.06
C ALA A 288 0.57 -24.06 32.30
N ASN A 289 -0.14 -23.37 31.39
CA ASN A 289 -1.27 -23.93 30.61
C ASN A 289 -0.97 -24.04 29.10
N GLY A 290 0.28 -24.32 28.75
CA GLY A 290 0.70 -24.55 27.38
C GLY A 290 0.21 -25.90 26.82
N ALA A 291 -0.96 -25.89 26.17
CA ALA A 291 -1.29 -26.86 25.13
C ALA A 291 -1.11 -26.21 23.75
N ALA A 292 0.08 -26.42 23.19
CA ALA A 292 0.46 -26.39 21.78
C ALA A 292 -0.10 -25.28 20.87
N ILE A 293 0.68 -24.20 20.70
CA ILE A 293 1.00 -23.67 19.35
C ILE A 293 2.49 -23.30 19.36
N GLU A 294 3.33 -24.21 18.87
CA GLU A 294 4.71 -23.91 18.50
C GLU A 294 4.74 -22.92 17.33
N LYS A 295 5.39 -21.76 17.55
CA LYS A 295 6.38 -21.19 16.61
C LYS A 295 7.14 -20.02 17.26
N GLY A 296 8.30 -20.36 17.82
CA GLY A 296 9.55 -19.65 17.54
C GLY A 296 9.80 -18.32 18.24
N ARG A 297 10.17 -18.35 19.52
CA ARG A 297 11.10 -17.38 20.11
C ARG A 297 12.02 -18.08 21.11
N ARG A 298 13.30 -18.26 20.75
CA ARG A 298 14.37 -18.57 21.70
C ARG A 298 15.34 -17.39 21.70
N LYS A 299 15.58 -16.82 22.89
CA LYS A 299 16.77 -16.04 23.21
C LYS A 299 17.52 -16.94 24.18
N LEU A 300 18.65 -17.52 23.76
CA LEU A 300 19.53 -18.25 24.68
C LEU A 300 20.92 -17.61 24.64
N SER A 301 21.42 -17.46 25.85
CA SER A 301 22.71 -16.92 26.24
C SER A 301 23.86 -17.71 25.64
N GLU A 302 25.01 -17.05 25.62
CA GLU A 302 26.31 -17.58 25.20
C GLU A 302 26.53 -19.03 25.63
N LYS A 303 26.85 -19.87 24.64
CA LYS A 303 27.11 -21.33 24.69
C LYS A 303 25.88 -22.23 24.83
N GLU A 304 25.12 -22.39 23.74
CA GLU A 304 24.31 -23.59 23.51
C GLU A 304 24.58 -24.15 22.11
N ASN A 305 24.60 -25.49 22.01
CA ASN A 305 25.01 -26.27 20.84
C ASN A 305 24.24 -25.90 19.55
N CYS A 306 24.99 -25.80 18.46
CA CYS A 306 24.60 -25.27 17.14
C CYS A 306 24.06 -26.34 16.18
N ASP A 307 23.01 -27.09 16.54
CA ASP A 307 22.55 -28.18 15.65
C ASP A 307 21.08 -28.15 15.20
N ASP A 308 20.17 -27.31 15.74
CA ASP A 308 18.72 -27.43 15.45
C ASP A 308 17.93 -26.14 15.09
N VAL A 309 18.55 -24.95 15.00
CA VAL A 309 17.82 -23.70 14.64
C VAL A 309 17.98 -23.39 13.15
N GLN A 310 16.87 -23.19 12.43
CA GLN A 310 16.88 -22.74 11.03
C GLN A 310 16.73 -21.21 10.91
N HIS A 311 17.70 -20.58 10.26
CA HIS A 311 17.79 -19.14 9.98
C HIS A 311 17.36 -18.81 8.55
N ILE A 312 16.71 -17.66 8.34
CA ILE A 312 16.34 -17.15 7.02
C ILE A 312 17.34 -16.12 6.57
N VAL A 313 18.00 -16.38 5.44
CA VAL A 313 19.09 -15.54 4.92
C VAL A 313 18.78 -15.12 3.50
N TYR A 314 19.09 -13.86 3.18
CA TYR A 314 19.00 -13.33 1.82
C TYR A 314 20.40 -13.08 1.30
N LEU A 315 20.71 -13.66 0.15
CA LEU A 315 22.01 -13.57 -0.49
C LEU A 315 21.89 -12.82 -1.81
N GLY A 316 22.92 -12.06 -2.18
CA GLY A 316 23.11 -11.50 -3.51
C GLY A 316 24.20 -12.30 -4.22
N LEU A 317 23.96 -12.70 -5.47
CA LEU A 317 24.90 -13.44 -6.29
C LEU A 317 25.20 -12.64 -7.57
N GLY A 318 26.48 -12.54 -7.91
CA GLY A 318 26.97 -11.84 -9.09
C GLY A 318 28.05 -12.61 -9.84
N SER A 319 28.02 -12.57 -11.18
CA SER A 319 29.05 -13.20 -12.02
C SER A 319 29.30 -12.41 -13.30
N ASN A 320 30.57 -12.19 -13.67
CA ASN A 320 30.95 -11.55 -14.94
C ASN A 320 32.09 -12.24 -15.71
N LEU A 321 32.59 -13.39 -15.24
CA LEU A 321 33.61 -14.18 -15.95
C LEU A 321 33.11 -15.59 -16.25
N GLY A 322 33.55 -16.15 -17.38
CA GLY A 322 33.19 -17.51 -17.80
C GLY A 322 31.71 -17.64 -18.17
N ASN A 323 31.12 -18.80 -17.90
CA ASN A 323 29.68 -19.02 -18.05
C ASN A 323 28.98 -18.55 -16.76
N ARG A 324 28.54 -17.30 -16.76
CA ARG A 324 27.98 -16.56 -15.63
C ARG A 324 26.76 -17.25 -15.04
N ALA A 325 25.84 -17.72 -15.88
CA ALA A 325 24.64 -18.43 -15.42
C ALA A 325 24.99 -19.76 -14.73
N ARG A 326 25.90 -20.56 -15.32
CA ARG A 326 26.38 -21.81 -14.69
C ARG A 326 27.12 -21.57 -13.39
N ASN A 327 27.91 -20.50 -13.29
CA ASN A 327 28.59 -20.16 -12.04
C ASN A 327 27.59 -19.84 -10.93
N ILE A 328 26.53 -19.09 -11.23
CA ILE A 328 25.45 -18.79 -10.28
C ILE A 328 24.71 -20.06 -9.86
N SER A 329 24.31 -20.91 -10.81
CA SER A 329 23.65 -22.19 -10.50
C SER A 329 24.56 -23.10 -9.66
N PHE A 330 25.83 -23.21 -10.01
CA PHE A 330 26.82 -23.96 -9.23
C PHE A 330 26.96 -23.43 -7.80
N GLY A 331 26.94 -22.11 -7.62
CA GLY A 331 26.96 -21.49 -6.30
C GLY A 331 25.76 -21.87 -5.45
N LEU A 332 24.56 -21.81 -6.02
CA LEU A 332 23.31 -22.20 -5.34
C LEU A 332 23.28 -23.70 -5.01
N ASP A 333 23.71 -24.54 -5.94
CA ASP A 333 23.77 -26.01 -5.75
C ASP A 333 24.78 -26.41 -4.69
N SER A 334 25.94 -25.76 -4.69
CA SER A 334 27.00 -26.01 -3.70
C SER A 334 26.59 -25.51 -2.31
N LEU A 335 25.86 -24.40 -2.23
CA LEU A 335 25.26 -23.93 -0.97
C LEU A 335 24.25 -24.95 -0.43
N CYS A 336 23.39 -25.49 -1.31
CA CYS A 336 22.28 -26.38 -0.95
C CYS A 336 22.62 -27.88 -1.09
N SER A 337 23.91 -28.23 -1.12
CA SER A 337 24.37 -29.62 -1.30
C SER A 337 23.87 -30.56 -0.21
N ASP A 338 23.68 -30.04 1.01
CA ASP A 338 22.96 -30.70 2.09
C ASP A 338 21.70 -29.89 2.45
N PRO A 339 20.51 -30.33 1.97
CA PRO A 339 19.23 -29.68 2.26
C PRO A 339 18.80 -29.67 3.73
N LYS A 340 19.49 -30.42 4.61
CA LYS A 340 19.29 -30.35 6.07
C LYS A 340 20.02 -29.15 6.66
N VAL A 341 21.16 -28.77 6.07
CA VAL A 341 22.00 -27.65 6.52
C VAL A 341 21.60 -26.34 5.83
N THR A 342 21.37 -26.37 4.53
CA THR A 342 21.00 -25.18 3.74
C THR A 342 20.00 -25.57 2.66
N ARG A 343 18.88 -24.85 2.58
CA ARG A 343 17.82 -25.07 1.59
C ARG A 343 17.48 -23.79 0.86
N LEU A 344 17.42 -23.84 -0.47
CA LEU A 344 16.90 -22.76 -1.30
C LEU A 344 15.38 -22.65 -1.13
N LEU A 345 14.88 -21.45 -0.84
CA LEU A 345 13.45 -21.18 -0.66
C LEU A 345 12.86 -20.38 -1.83
N ASP A 346 13.62 -19.41 -2.36
CA ASP A 346 13.19 -18.58 -3.48
C ASP A 346 14.40 -17.96 -4.19
N THR A 347 14.21 -17.55 -5.44
CA THR A 347 15.17 -16.80 -6.26
C THR A 347 14.46 -15.60 -6.89
N SER A 348 15.19 -14.52 -7.10
CA SER A 348 14.70 -13.39 -7.90
C SER A 348 14.75 -13.74 -9.39
N PHE A 349 14.45 -12.79 -10.27
CA PHE A 349 14.88 -12.93 -11.66
C PHE A 349 16.40 -12.73 -11.78
N LEU A 350 16.95 -13.15 -12.92
CA LEU A 350 18.33 -12.90 -13.28
C LEU A 350 18.40 -11.59 -14.08
N TYR A 351 19.36 -10.74 -13.76
CA TYR A 351 19.51 -9.43 -14.40
C TYR A 351 20.91 -9.22 -14.95
N GLU A 352 21.00 -8.89 -16.24
CA GLU A 352 22.23 -8.37 -16.83
C GLU A 352 22.38 -6.87 -16.54
N THR A 353 23.54 -6.49 -16.01
CA THR A 353 23.86 -5.09 -15.66
C THR A 353 25.25 -4.72 -16.12
N ILE A 354 25.48 -3.43 -16.41
CA ILE A 354 26.85 -2.94 -16.60
C ILE A 354 27.62 -2.93 -15.27
N PRO A 355 28.96 -2.95 -15.30
CA PRO A 355 29.78 -2.81 -14.11
C PRO A 355 29.61 -1.44 -13.42
N MET A 356 29.50 -1.41 -12.09
CA MET A 356 29.27 -0.17 -11.33
C MET A 356 30.56 0.64 -11.06
N TYR A 357 31.68 -0.02 -10.78
CA TYR A 357 32.88 0.65 -10.25
C TYR A 357 34.05 0.67 -11.24
N VAL A 358 34.38 -0.49 -11.83
CA VAL A 358 35.42 -0.61 -12.85
C VAL A 358 34.70 -0.79 -14.18
N ALA A 359 34.69 0.23 -15.03
CA ALA A 359 33.93 0.22 -16.28
C ALA A 359 34.55 -0.71 -17.36
N ASP A 360 35.86 -0.91 -17.32
CA ASP A 360 36.60 -1.78 -18.24
C ASP A 360 36.57 -3.25 -17.78
N GLN A 361 35.37 -3.84 -17.73
CA GLN A 361 35.18 -5.26 -17.47
C GLN A 361 33.87 -5.77 -18.10
N PRO A 362 33.68 -7.10 -18.24
CA PRO A 362 32.45 -7.65 -18.79
C PRO A 362 31.23 -7.35 -17.90
N LYS A 363 30.04 -7.36 -18.51
CA LYS A 363 28.75 -7.19 -17.83
C LYS A 363 28.48 -8.30 -16.81
N PHE A 364 27.80 -7.93 -15.72
CA PHE A 364 27.41 -8.86 -14.66
C PHE A 364 26.04 -9.48 -14.93
N LEU A 365 25.88 -10.76 -14.58
CA LEU A 365 24.58 -11.31 -14.21
C LEU A 365 24.44 -11.24 -12.69
N ASN A 366 23.32 -10.68 -12.22
CA ASN A 366 23.00 -10.53 -10.81
C ASN A 366 21.65 -11.15 -10.48
N THR A 367 21.57 -11.78 -9.31
CA THR A 367 20.32 -12.30 -8.73
C THR A 367 20.39 -12.20 -7.21
N SER A 368 19.25 -12.23 -6.55
CA SER A 368 19.15 -12.50 -5.12
C SER A 368 18.49 -13.86 -4.91
N CYS A 369 18.77 -14.48 -3.76
CA CYS A 369 18.06 -15.68 -3.33
C CYS A 369 17.73 -15.61 -1.85
N LYS A 370 16.72 -16.39 -1.46
CA LYS A 370 16.31 -16.60 -0.08
C LYS A 370 16.59 -18.06 0.28
N ILE A 371 17.33 -18.27 1.36
CA ILE A 371 17.67 -19.60 1.86
C ILE A 371 17.22 -19.78 3.32
N SER A 372 17.01 -21.02 3.72
CA SER A 372 17.00 -21.45 5.12
C SER A 372 18.34 -22.13 5.43
N THR A 373 18.97 -21.84 6.56
CA THR A 373 20.20 -22.54 6.96
C THR A 373 20.38 -22.69 8.46
N THR A 374 21.04 -23.77 8.91
CA THR A 374 21.44 -23.98 10.31
C THR A 374 22.83 -23.44 10.65
N LEU A 375 23.59 -22.98 9.65
CA LEU A 375 24.93 -22.42 9.86
C LEU A 375 24.86 -21.11 10.64
N SER A 376 25.94 -20.72 11.32
CA SER A 376 26.08 -19.35 11.83
C SER A 376 26.44 -18.37 10.69
N PRO A 377 26.29 -17.03 10.88
CA PRO A 377 26.71 -16.06 9.86
C PRO A 377 28.16 -16.20 9.41
N MET A 378 29.07 -16.54 10.33
CA MET A 378 30.50 -16.73 10.03
C MET A 378 30.77 -18.06 9.32
N ASP A 379 30.08 -19.14 9.71
CA ASP A 379 30.22 -20.44 9.03
C ASP A 379 29.63 -20.39 7.61
N LEU A 380 28.52 -19.68 7.44
CA LEU A 380 27.94 -19.43 6.12
C LEU A 380 28.91 -18.59 5.26
N LEU A 381 29.52 -17.54 5.82
CA LEU A 381 30.52 -16.75 5.11
C LEU A 381 31.72 -17.62 4.70
N LYS A 382 32.20 -18.49 5.58
CA LYS A 382 33.30 -19.43 5.28
C LYS A 382 32.92 -20.36 4.13
N LYS A 383 31.74 -21.00 4.19
CA LYS A 383 31.23 -21.87 3.13
C LYS A 383 31.10 -21.12 1.80
N ILE A 384 30.62 -19.88 1.84
CA ILE A 384 30.56 -19.00 0.65
C ILE A 384 31.96 -18.80 0.05
N LYS A 385 32.97 -18.50 0.86
CA LYS A 385 34.34 -18.28 0.38
C LYS A 385 34.97 -19.55 -0.22
N GLU A 386 34.67 -20.72 0.33
CA GLU A 386 35.09 -22.00 -0.22
C GLU A 386 34.45 -22.24 -1.61
N ILE A 387 33.17 -21.93 -1.77
CA ILE A 387 32.45 -22.04 -3.05
C ILE A 387 33.02 -21.05 -4.08
N GLU A 388 33.24 -19.80 -3.70
CA GLU A 388 33.87 -18.80 -4.56
C GLU A 388 35.26 -19.24 -5.03
N ALA A 389 36.09 -19.78 -4.13
CA ALA A 389 37.39 -20.34 -4.47
C ALA A 389 37.27 -21.50 -5.47
N ALA A 390 36.30 -22.40 -5.27
CA ALA A 390 36.06 -23.54 -6.16
C ALA A 390 35.63 -23.13 -7.58
N THR A 391 35.01 -21.96 -7.74
CA THR A 391 34.72 -21.38 -9.08
C THR A 391 35.93 -20.74 -9.77
N GLY A 392 37.09 -20.72 -9.11
CA GLY A 392 38.32 -20.12 -9.64
C GLY A 392 38.49 -18.64 -9.29
N ARG A 393 37.83 -18.13 -8.24
CA ARG A 393 38.04 -16.75 -7.78
C ARG A 393 39.41 -16.60 -7.11
N ASP A 394 40.20 -15.65 -7.60
CA ASP A 394 41.42 -15.19 -6.92
C ASP A 394 41.10 -14.00 -6.01
N PHE A 395 41.38 -14.15 -4.72
CA PHE A 395 41.15 -13.13 -3.70
C PHE A 395 42.26 -12.06 -3.63
N ASN A 396 43.36 -12.23 -4.37
CA ASN A 396 44.49 -11.29 -4.41
C ASN A 396 44.39 -10.24 -5.52
N VAL A 397 43.33 -10.29 -6.34
CA VAL A 397 43.10 -9.36 -7.46
C VAL A 397 42.45 -8.05 -6.95
N ILE A 398 42.53 -6.99 -7.78
CA ILE A 398 41.96 -5.67 -7.52
C ILE A 398 40.54 -5.75 -6.95
N ARG A 399 40.30 -5.02 -5.86
CA ARG A 399 38.98 -4.87 -5.23
C ARG A 399 37.94 -4.40 -6.26
N ASN A 400 36.80 -5.11 -6.35
CA ASN A 400 35.72 -4.90 -7.34
C ASN A 400 36.08 -5.23 -8.81
N GLY A 401 37.15 -6.00 -9.04
CA GLY A 401 37.50 -6.53 -10.34
C GLY A 401 36.61 -7.69 -10.83
N PRO A 402 36.89 -8.23 -12.03
CA PRO A 402 36.11 -9.29 -12.63
C PRO A 402 36.31 -10.62 -11.89
N ARG A 403 35.23 -11.41 -11.76
CA ARG A 403 35.21 -12.64 -10.97
C ARG A 403 34.20 -13.67 -11.48
N PRO A 404 34.51 -14.98 -11.37
CA PRO A 404 33.59 -16.04 -11.76
C PRO A 404 32.32 -16.07 -10.91
N LEU A 405 32.40 -15.80 -9.62
CA LEU A 405 31.26 -15.77 -8.70
C LEU A 405 31.54 -14.88 -7.48
N ASP A 406 30.54 -14.10 -7.07
CA ASP A 406 30.51 -13.31 -5.84
C ASP A 406 29.18 -13.56 -5.14
N ILE A 407 29.24 -13.94 -3.86
CA ILE A 407 28.05 -14.16 -3.03
C ILE A 407 28.17 -13.28 -1.78
N ASP A 408 27.24 -12.34 -1.64
CA ASP A 408 27.15 -11.43 -0.51
C ASP A 408 25.99 -11.83 0.41
N ILE A 409 26.22 -11.87 1.72
CA ILE A 409 25.15 -11.99 2.73
C ILE A 409 24.48 -10.62 2.87
N LEU A 410 23.23 -10.49 2.42
CA LEU A 410 22.50 -9.22 2.41
C LEU A 410 21.72 -9.00 3.71
N PHE A 411 20.98 -10.02 4.14
CA PHE A 411 20.21 -10.03 5.39
C PHE A 411 20.30 -11.41 6.03
N TYR A 412 20.22 -11.44 7.35
CA TYR A 412 20.27 -12.66 8.15
C TYR A 412 19.28 -12.53 9.29
N ASP A 413 18.11 -13.17 9.19
CA ASP A 413 16.95 -12.91 10.04
C ASP A 413 16.71 -11.39 10.22
N ASN A 414 16.70 -10.93 11.47
CA ASN A 414 16.69 -9.51 11.84
C ASN A 414 18.02 -9.10 12.50
N LEU A 415 19.11 -9.83 12.23
CA LEU A 415 20.41 -9.63 12.85
C LEU A 415 21.06 -8.33 12.33
N GLU A 416 21.50 -7.52 13.28
CA GLU A 416 22.45 -6.43 13.02
C GLU A 416 23.81 -6.89 13.54
N LEU A 417 24.73 -7.19 12.62
CA LEU A 417 26.07 -7.67 12.92
C LEU A 417 27.09 -6.74 12.27
N LYS A 418 28.09 -6.32 13.03
CA LYS A 418 29.24 -5.59 12.50
C LYS A 418 30.52 -6.16 13.08
N THR A 419 31.32 -6.75 12.21
CA THR A 419 32.66 -7.29 12.49
C THR A 419 33.63 -6.79 11.43
N ASP A 420 34.94 -7.03 11.60
CA ASP A 420 35.93 -6.67 10.58
C ASP A 420 35.76 -7.44 9.26
N LEU A 421 35.14 -8.61 9.31
CA LEU A 421 34.98 -9.52 8.16
C LEU A 421 33.58 -9.48 7.54
N LEU A 422 32.55 -9.14 8.33
CA LEU A 422 31.14 -9.27 7.95
C LEU A 422 30.28 -8.16 8.55
N GLU A 423 29.45 -7.54 7.72
CA GLU A 423 28.47 -6.53 8.11
C GLU A 423 27.08 -6.92 7.57
N ILE A 424 26.10 -7.05 8.46
CA ILE A 424 24.72 -7.44 8.17
C ILE A 424 23.78 -6.41 8.84
N PRO A 425 22.79 -5.84 8.13
CA PRO A 425 22.58 -5.93 6.69
C PRO A 425 23.76 -5.39 5.88
N HIS A 426 23.94 -5.88 4.66
CA HIS A 426 25.10 -5.49 3.83
C HIS A 426 25.17 -3.97 3.61
N LYS A 427 26.26 -3.34 4.04
CA LYS A 427 26.44 -1.87 4.07
C LYS A 427 26.00 -1.11 2.81
N LEU A 428 26.36 -1.61 1.64
CA LEU A 428 26.16 -0.91 0.35
C LEU A 428 24.86 -1.33 -0.36
N LEU A 429 23.98 -2.12 0.27
CA LEU A 429 22.79 -2.64 -0.43
C LEU A 429 21.89 -1.49 -0.92
N HIS A 430 21.75 -0.42 -0.14
CA HIS A 430 20.85 0.70 -0.42
C HIS A 430 21.30 1.62 -1.56
N GLU A 431 22.55 1.51 -2.01
CA GLU A 431 23.13 2.28 -3.12
C GLU A 431 23.10 1.51 -4.45
N ARG A 432 22.74 0.21 -4.40
CA ARG A 432 22.92 -0.72 -5.53
C ARG A 432 21.57 -1.20 -6.03
N GLU A 433 21.16 -0.68 -7.19
CA GLU A 433 19.92 -1.11 -7.83
C GLU A 433 19.98 -2.61 -8.19
N PHE A 434 21.12 -3.09 -8.66
CA PHE A 434 21.35 -4.51 -8.98
C PHE A 434 21.30 -5.44 -7.75
N VAL A 435 21.17 -4.90 -6.54
CA VAL A 435 20.90 -5.66 -5.30
C VAL A 435 19.44 -5.45 -4.86
N LEU A 436 18.97 -4.20 -4.82
CA LEU A 436 17.61 -3.86 -4.39
C LEU A 436 16.52 -4.41 -5.32
N ARG A 437 16.70 -4.30 -6.65
CA ARG A 437 15.70 -4.73 -7.63
C ARG A 437 15.48 -6.26 -7.57
N PRO A 438 16.51 -7.11 -7.58
CA PRO A 438 16.34 -8.55 -7.37
C PRO A 438 15.74 -8.88 -5.99
N LEU A 439 16.15 -8.19 -4.92
CA LEU A 439 15.53 -8.39 -3.60
C LEU A 439 14.03 -8.04 -3.59
N CYS A 440 13.60 -7.02 -4.34
CA CYS A 440 12.19 -6.67 -4.48
C CYS A 440 11.36 -7.71 -5.24
N ASP A 441 11.97 -8.64 -6.00
CA ASP A 441 11.24 -9.77 -6.59
C ASP A 441 10.79 -10.77 -5.52
N ILE A 442 11.56 -10.91 -4.43
CA ILE A 442 11.36 -11.95 -3.41
C ILE A 442 10.71 -11.37 -2.14
N ALA A 443 11.11 -10.16 -1.73
CA ALA A 443 10.73 -9.58 -0.45
C ALA A 443 10.52 -8.05 -0.49
N PRO A 444 9.62 -7.53 -1.36
CA PRO A 444 9.44 -6.08 -1.55
C PRO A 444 8.99 -5.33 -0.28
N THR A 445 8.26 -6.00 0.61
CA THR A 445 7.71 -5.41 1.85
C THR A 445 8.64 -5.55 3.06
N MET A 446 9.77 -6.27 2.93
CA MET A 446 10.73 -6.40 4.02
C MET A 446 11.30 -5.04 4.40
N ALA A 447 11.29 -4.73 5.69
CA ALA A 447 11.86 -3.49 6.21
C ALA A 447 13.35 -3.66 6.47
N HIS A 448 14.16 -2.68 6.06
CA HIS A 448 15.57 -2.63 6.41
C HIS A 448 15.72 -2.28 7.90
N PRO A 449 16.42 -3.09 8.72
CA PRO A 449 16.55 -2.91 10.17
C PRO A 449 16.94 -1.50 10.61
N THR A 450 17.99 -0.93 10.00
CA THR A 450 18.54 0.39 10.39
C THR A 450 18.04 1.58 9.57
N ARG A 451 17.33 1.36 8.46
CA ARG A 451 16.89 2.44 7.54
C ARG A 451 15.39 2.71 7.60
N PHE A 452 14.62 1.87 8.30
CA PHE A 452 13.19 2.03 8.57
C PHE A 452 12.30 2.22 7.32
N ARG A 453 12.78 1.76 6.15
CA ARG A 453 12.06 1.74 4.88
C ARG A 453 11.94 0.30 4.36
N THR A 454 10.88 0.00 3.63
CA THR A 454 10.79 -1.28 2.92
C THR A 454 11.77 -1.33 1.76
N LEU A 455 12.15 -2.54 1.30
CA LEU A 455 13.02 -2.69 0.13
C LEU A 455 12.43 -2.00 -1.11
N PHE A 456 11.10 -2.08 -1.29
CA PHE A 456 10.39 -1.36 -2.35
C PHE A 456 10.54 0.17 -2.22
N GLN A 457 10.43 0.71 -1.01
CA GLN A 457 10.65 2.15 -0.77
C GLN A 457 12.11 2.55 -0.98
N LEU A 458 13.07 1.72 -0.57
CA LEU A 458 14.50 1.98 -0.79
C LEU A 458 14.83 1.99 -2.28
N LEU A 459 14.31 1.03 -3.06
CA LEU A 459 14.45 1.02 -4.50
C LEU A 459 13.81 2.28 -5.11
N GLY A 460 12.61 2.64 -4.68
CA GLY A 460 11.92 3.85 -5.10
C GLY A 460 12.72 5.12 -4.82
N VAL A 461 13.41 5.20 -3.69
CA VAL A 461 14.26 6.35 -3.37
C VAL A 461 15.48 6.39 -4.27
N LEU A 462 16.17 5.26 -4.46
CA LEU A 462 17.37 5.18 -5.29
C LEU A 462 17.09 5.64 -6.73
N ILE A 463 16.04 5.10 -7.36
CA ILE A 463 15.71 5.41 -8.77
C ILE A 463 15.19 6.84 -8.98
N ASN A 464 14.72 7.50 -7.91
CA ASN A 464 14.24 8.89 -7.95
C ASN A 464 15.25 9.88 -7.35
N THR A 465 16.47 9.44 -7.02
CA THR A 465 17.52 10.32 -6.49
C THR A 465 18.06 11.24 -7.58
N GLU A 466 18.29 12.51 -7.25
CA GLU A 466 18.85 13.50 -8.17
C GLU A 466 20.25 13.06 -8.65
N GLY A 467 20.45 12.98 -9.96
CA GLY A 467 21.68 12.46 -10.57
C GLY A 467 21.65 10.96 -10.93
N TYR A 468 20.59 10.22 -10.58
CA TYR A 468 20.40 8.85 -11.08
C TYR A 468 20.14 8.87 -12.59
N ASN A 469 20.95 8.12 -13.35
CA ASN A 469 20.79 8.00 -14.79
C ASN A 469 20.27 6.59 -15.15
N PRO A 470 18.98 6.46 -15.55
CA PRO A 470 18.39 5.17 -15.91
C PRO A 470 19.10 4.46 -17.08
N ASN A 471 19.70 5.22 -17.99
CA ASN A 471 20.40 4.66 -19.15
C ASN A 471 21.76 4.07 -18.79
N LEU A 472 22.46 4.65 -17.80
CA LEU A 472 23.69 4.08 -17.25
C LEU A 472 23.40 2.87 -16.35
N HIS A 473 22.29 2.86 -15.62
CA HIS A 473 21.94 1.77 -14.71
C HIS A 473 20.96 0.75 -15.32
N LYS A 474 20.87 0.68 -16.66
CA LYS A 474 19.91 -0.18 -17.34
C LYS A 474 20.12 -1.65 -16.98
N MET A 475 19.12 -2.22 -16.30
CA MET A 475 19.07 -3.64 -15.95
C MET A 475 18.16 -4.40 -16.91
N HIS A 476 18.67 -5.49 -17.48
CA HIS A 476 17.93 -6.33 -18.40
C HIS A 476 17.59 -7.66 -17.73
N GLN A 477 16.30 -7.98 -17.61
CA GLN A 477 15.90 -9.30 -17.14
C GLN A 477 16.27 -10.36 -18.19
N VAL A 478 16.87 -11.46 -17.75
CA VAL A 478 17.35 -12.51 -18.65
C VAL A 478 16.90 -13.91 -18.25
N THR A 479 16.79 -14.79 -19.25
CA THR A 479 16.62 -16.24 -19.08
C THR A 479 17.74 -16.97 -19.82
N PRO A 480 18.63 -17.69 -19.11
CA PRO A 480 19.73 -18.43 -19.73
C PRO A 480 19.29 -19.81 -20.23
N PHE A 481 19.94 -20.32 -21.28
CA PHE A 481 19.73 -21.68 -21.78
C PHE A 481 20.90 -22.60 -21.42
N ALA A 482 20.77 -23.28 -20.28
CA ALA A 482 21.85 -24.04 -19.64
C ALA A 482 22.44 -25.16 -20.53
N THR A 483 21.65 -25.71 -21.44
CA THR A 483 22.02 -26.80 -22.38
C THR A 483 23.00 -26.35 -23.46
N ARG A 484 23.19 -25.03 -23.67
CA ARG A 484 24.00 -24.49 -24.78
C ARG A 484 25.42 -24.12 -24.34
N LYS A 485 26.38 -24.26 -25.27
CA LYS A 485 27.80 -23.98 -25.04
C LYS A 485 28.13 -22.48 -25.05
N SER A 486 27.43 -21.68 -25.85
CA SER A 486 27.69 -20.27 -26.14
C SER A 486 27.10 -19.27 -25.12
N GLU A 487 26.59 -19.73 -23.97
CA GLU A 487 25.81 -18.92 -23.01
C GLU A 487 24.72 -18.04 -23.67
N PRO A 488 23.89 -18.58 -24.59
CA PRO A 488 22.78 -17.80 -25.10
C PRO A 488 21.79 -17.53 -23.96
N GLN A 489 21.30 -16.30 -23.93
CA GLN A 489 20.27 -15.85 -23.00
C GLN A 489 19.25 -15.01 -23.76
N TRP A 490 17.99 -15.11 -23.37
CA TRP A 490 16.98 -14.15 -23.79
C TRP A 490 17.01 -12.94 -22.89
N ILE A 491 16.98 -11.76 -23.51
CA ILE A 491 16.77 -10.47 -22.83
C ILE A 491 15.31 -10.07 -23.01
N TRP A 492 14.56 -10.12 -21.91
CA TRP A 492 13.16 -9.72 -21.85
C TRP A 492 13.07 -8.20 -21.81
N SER A 493 12.85 -7.58 -22.98
CA SER A 493 12.72 -6.14 -23.26
C SER A 493 13.15 -5.80 -24.69
N SER A 494 13.72 -6.77 -25.42
CA SER A 494 14.21 -6.56 -26.78
C SER A 494 13.09 -6.62 -27.81
N HIS A 495 12.38 -7.75 -27.93
CA HIS A 495 11.33 -8.00 -28.93
C HIS A 495 10.44 -9.17 -28.49
N THR A 496 9.19 -9.24 -28.96
CA THR A 496 8.33 -10.43 -28.82
C THR A 496 8.87 -11.57 -29.68
N ARG A 497 9.03 -12.75 -29.07
CA ARG A 497 9.55 -13.95 -29.73
C ARG A 497 8.43 -14.72 -30.41
N VAL A 498 8.75 -15.41 -31.51
CA VAL A 498 7.81 -16.31 -32.19
C VAL A 498 8.19 -17.77 -31.96
N MET A 499 7.22 -18.54 -31.48
CA MET A 499 7.30 -19.98 -31.27
C MET A 499 6.45 -20.70 -32.32
N GLY A 500 7.08 -21.46 -33.20
CA GLY A 500 6.44 -22.26 -34.24
C GLY A 500 5.95 -23.60 -33.71
N ILE A 501 4.67 -23.94 -33.94
CA ILE A 501 4.03 -25.18 -33.48
C ILE A 501 4.35 -26.34 -34.43
N LEU A 502 5.12 -27.32 -33.98
CA LEU A 502 5.42 -28.55 -34.71
C LEU A 502 4.73 -29.76 -34.06
N ASN A 503 3.53 -30.11 -34.55
CA ASN A 503 2.81 -31.29 -34.07
C ASN A 503 3.35 -32.55 -34.75
N VAL A 504 3.83 -33.53 -33.98
CA VAL A 504 4.33 -34.83 -34.45
C VAL A 504 3.27 -35.92 -34.20
N THR A 505 2.07 -35.73 -34.78
CA THR A 505 0.95 -36.69 -34.64
C THR A 505 0.53 -37.25 -36.01
N PRO A 506 0.03 -38.50 -36.12
CA PRO A 506 -0.37 -39.10 -37.39
C PRO A 506 -1.38 -38.26 -38.18
N ASP A 507 -2.34 -37.64 -37.50
CA ASP A 507 -3.39 -36.81 -38.11
C ASP A 507 -2.89 -35.48 -38.69
N SER A 508 -1.65 -35.08 -38.38
CA SER A 508 -1.07 -33.81 -38.85
C SER A 508 -0.38 -33.93 -40.22
N PHE A 509 -0.13 -35.16 -40.71
CA PHE A 509 0.69 -35.44 -41.88
C PHE A 509 -0.03 -36.27 -42.96
N SER A 510 -1.36 -36.35 -42.90
CA SER A 510 -2.16 -37.22 -43.79
C SER A 510 -2.28 -36.73 -45.26
N ASP A 511 -1.38 -35.87 -45.75
CA ASP A 511 -1.36 -35.40 -47.13
C ASP A 511 -0.35 -36.22 -47.97
N GLY A 512 -0.67 -37.50 -48.17
CA GLY A 512 -0.18 -38.39 -49.25
C GLY A 512 1.26 -38.23 -49.76
N GLY A 513 2.21 -38.92 -49.11
CA GLY A 513 3.58 -39.12 -49.61
C GLY A 513 4.29 -40.29 -48.92
N GLN A 514 5.28 -40.90 -49.57
CA GLN A 514 6.08 -42.05 -49.07
C GLN A 514 7.14 -41.65 -48.02
N PHE A 515 6.93 -40.56 -47.28
CA PHE A 515 7.91 -40.08 -46.31
C PHE A 515 7.59 -40.61 -44.92
N THR A 516 8.64 -40.97 -44.18
CA THR A 516 8.50 -41.28 -42.75
C THR A 516 8.12 -40.00 -42.00
N GLY A 517 7.25 -40.08 -40.99
CA GLY A 517 6.77 -38.88 -40.26
C GLY A 517 7.88 -38.02 -39.64
N ILE A 518 9.10 -38.54 -39.54
CA ILE A 518 10.29 -37.81 -39.07
C ILE A 518 10.82 -36.86 -40.17
N GLU A 519 10.95 -37.30 -41.41
CA GLU A 519 11.51 -36.48 -42.51
C GLU A 519 10.61 -35.27 -42.83
N GLU A 520 9.29 -35.47 -42.78
CA GLU A 520 8.31 -34.40 -42.96
C GLU A 520 8.36 -33.40 -41.78
N ALA A 521 8.49 -33.89 -40.55
CA ALA A 521 8.64 -33.03 -39.37
C ALA A 521 9.92 -32.18 -39.46
N ILE A 522 11.04 -32.75 -39.91
CA ILE A 522 12.30 -32.02 -40.14
C ILE A 522 12.13 -30.98 -41.25
N THR A 523 11.47 -31.34 -42.35
CA THR A 523 11.22 -30.41 -43.46
C THR A 523 10.39 -29.21 -42.99
N GLN A 524 9.34 -29.46 -42.21
CA GLN A 524 8.50 -28.41 -41.65
C GLN A 524 9.25 -27.57 -40.60
N ALA A 525 10.08 -28.18 -39.76
CA ALA A 525 10.94 -27.48 -38.82
C ALA A 525 11.90 -26.52 -39.55
N ASN A 526 12.60 -27.00 -40.58
CA ASN A 526 13.50 -26.18 -41.40
C ASN A 526 12.78 -25.02 -42.08
N LYS A 527 11.55 -25.25 -42.55
CA LYS A 527 10.70 -24.18 -43.08
C LYS A 527 10.40 -23.11 -42.01
N MET A 528 9.94 -23.50 -40.83
CA MET A 528 9.66 -22.56 -39.72
C MET A 528 10.90 -21.77 -39.31
N ILE A 529 12.08 -22.41 -39.31
CA ILE A 529 13.36 -21.74 -39.05
C ILE A 529 13.64 -20.69 -40.12
N ALA A 530 13.50 -21.04 -41.40
CA ALA A 530 13.68 -20.11 -42.51
C ALA A 530 12.66 -18.95 -42.48
N ASP A 531 11.45 -19.22 -41.99
CA ASP A 531 10.38 -18.24 -41.79
C ASP A 531 10.62 -17.34 -40.55
N GLY A 532 11.67 -17.59 -39.75
CA GLY A 532 12.09 -16.73 -38.65
C GLY A 532 11.63 -17.15 -37.25
N ALA A 533 11.36 -18.44 -37.03
CA ALA A 533 11.04 -18.99 -35.72
C ALA A 533 12.20 -18.79 -34.72
N ASP A 534 11.91 -18.18 -33.56
CA ASP A 534 12.86 -18.11 -32.44
C ASP A 534 12.88 -19.44 -31.66
N VAL A 535 11.73 -20.12 -31.62
CA VAL A 535 11.54 -21.42 -30.96
C VAL A 535 10.73 -22.35 -31.85
N LEU A 536 11.06 -23.64 -31.84
CA LEU A 536 10.20 -24.71 -32.34
C LEU A 536 9.60 -25.48 -31.17
N ASP A 537 8.28 -25.59 -31.10
CA ASP A 537 7.57 -26.30 -30.04
C ASP A 537 7.07 -27.65 -30.56
N VAL A 538 7.74 -28.72 -30.13
CA VAL A 538 7.55 -30.08 -30.62
C VAL A 538 6.57 -30.82 -29.69
N GLY A 539 5.43 -31.25 -30.22
CA GLY A 539 4.39 -31.94 -29.45
C GLY A 539 3.98 -33.28 -30.06
N GLY A 540 4.06 -34.37 -29.28
CA GLY A 540 3.64 -35.72 -29.71
C GLY A 540 2.21 -36.10 -29.30
N GLN A 541 1.61 -35.33 -28.40
CA GLN A 541 0.25 -35.48 -27.88
C GLN A 541 -0.64 -34.32 -28.34
N SER A 542 -1.81 -34.64 -28.90
CA SER A 542 -2.78 -33.61 -29.28
C SER A 542 -3.50 -33.08 -28.03
N THR A 543 -3.42 -31.77 -27.81
CA THR A 543 -4.16 -31.06 -26.74
C THR A 543 -5.48 -30.47 -27.23
N ARG A 544 -5.93 -30.85 -28.43
CA ARG A 544 -7.20 -30.38 -29.01
C ARG A 544 -8.39 -30.97 -28.22
N PRO A 545 -9.50 -30.22 -28.09
CA PRO A 545 -10.69 -30.75 -27.43
C PRO A 545 -11.19 -32.04 -28.09
N GLY A 546 -11.38 -33.08 -27.29
CA GLY A 546 -11.82 -34.42 -27.72
C GLY A 546 -10.71 -35.38 -28.15
N ALA A 547 -9.44 -34.98 -28.17
CA ALA A 547 -8.33 -35.86 -28.55
C ALA A 547 -8.09 -36.96 -27.51
N ASP A 548 -7.76 -38.17 -27.99
CA ASP A 548 -7.33 -39.28 -27.14
C ASP A 548 -5.91 -39.10 -26.63
N ILE A 549 -5.67 -39.65 -25.43
CA ILE A 549 -4.39 -39.60 -24.74
C ILE A 549 -3.56 -40.81 -25.20
N VAL A 550 -2.38 -40.56 -25.76
CA VAL A 550 -1.42 -41.61 -26.12
C VAL A 550 -0.57 -42.01 -24.91
N THR A 551 0.03 -43.20 -24.94
CA THR A 551 0.93 -43.64 -23.86
C THR A 551 2.23 -42.84 -23.87
N GLU A 552 2.94 -42.85 -22.75
CA GLU A 552 4.23 -42.16 -22.62
C GLU A 552 5.27 -42.70 -23.61
N GLU A 553 5.30 -44.00 -23.83
CA GLU A 553 6.22 -44.66 -24.77
C GLU A 553 5.95 -44.21 -26.21
N GLU A 554 4.67 -44.05 -26.57
CA GLU A 554 4.27 -43.61 -27.89
C GLU A 554 4.58 -42.11 -28.11
N GLU A 555 4.36 -41.26 -27.10
CA GLU A 555 4.75 -39.86 -27.15
C GLU A 555 6.27 -39.71 -27.28
N THR A 556 7.03 -40.48 -26.50
CA THR A 556 8.50 -40.55 -26.56
C THR A 556 8.98 -40.95 -27.96
N ARG A 557 8.39 -42.00 -28.54
CA ARG A 557 8.73 -42.50 -29.89
C ARG A 557 8.52 -41.44 -30.97
N ARG A 558 7.55 -40.54 -30.79
CA ARG A 558 7.25 -39.45 -31.73
C ARG A 558 8.18 -38.26 -31.55
N VAL A 559 8.38 -37.82 -30.31
CA VAL A 559 9.06 -36.55 -30.01
C VAL A 559 10.58 -36.66 -30.09
N ILE A 560 11.17 -37.68 -29.45
CA ILE A 560 12.62 -37.73 -29.23
C ILE A 560 13.43 -37.77 -30.53
N PRO A 561 13.11 -38.64 -31.52
CA PRO A 561 13.87 -38.68 -32.77
C PRO A 561 13.81 -37.36 -33.56
N VAL A 562 12.68 -36.65 -33.48
CA VAL A 562 12.50 -35.35 -34.14
C VAL A 562 13.34 -34.28 -33.45
N VAL A 563 13.34 -34.25 -32.11
CA VAL A 563 14.20 -33.32 -31.34
C VAL A 563 15.67 -33.54 -31.66
N GLU A 564 16.15 -34.79 -31.67
CA GLU A 564 17.54 -35.11 -32.02
C GLU A 564 17.90 -34.68 -33.44
N ALA A 565 17.01 -34.95 -34.41
CA ALA A 565 17.24 -34.60 -35.80
C ALA A 565 17.26 -33.09 -36.04
N ILE A 566 16.31 -32.36 -35.43
CA ILE A 566 16.30 -30.89 -35.46
C ILE A 566 17.58 -30.35 -34.81
N ARG A 567 17.99 -30.85 -33.65
CA ARG A 567 19.21 -30.39 -32.97
C ARG A 567 20.47 -30.62 -33.81
N LYS A 568 20.56 -31.74 -34.53
CA LYS A 568 21.69 -32.06 -35.43
C LYS A 568 21.72 -31.15 -36.66
N GLY A 569 20.57 -30.74 -37.19
CA GLY A 569 20.46 -29.95 -38.43
C GLY A 569 20.28 -28.45 -38.26
N ALA A 570 19.78 -27.99 -37.10
CA ALA A 570 19.45 -26.58 -36.86
C ALA A 570 20.66 -25.77 -36.38
N SER A 571 20.66 -24.47 -36.70
CA SER A 571 21.65 -23.54 -36.16
C SER A 571 21.59 -23.47 -34.63
N GLU A 572 22.69 -23.08 -33.98
CA GLU A 572 22.70 -22.87 -32.53
C GLU A 572 21.66 -21.83 -32.05
N ASN A 573 21.17 -20.96 -32.93
CA ASN A 573 20.31 -19.82 -32.57
C ASN A 573 18.83 -20.18 -32.36
N VAL A 574 18.36 -21.32 -32.86
CA VAL A 574 16.94 -21.72 -32.73
C VAL A 574 16.78 -22.60 -31.51
N LEU A 575 15.82 -22.26 -30.65
CA LEU A 575 15.51 -23.04 -29.46
C LEU A 575 14.47 -24.12 -29.75
N ILE A 576 14.52 -25.21 -28.99
CA ILE A 576 13.55 -26.31 -29.08
C ILE A 576 12.79 -26.39 -27.76
N SER A 577 11.48 -26.24 -27.83
CA SER A 577 10.53 -26.50 -26.74
C SER A 577 9.89 -27.87 -26.93
N VAL A 578 9.56 -28.54 -25.84
CA VAL A 578 8.77 -29.78 -25.85
C VAL A 578 7.39 -29.52 -25.22
N ASP A 579 6.33 -29.70 -26.00
CA ASP A 579 4.92 -29.60 -25.54
C ASP A 579 4.50 -30.95 -24.97
N THR A 580 4.67 -31.12 -23.66
CA THR A 580 4.33 -32.34 -22.94
C THR A 580 3.96 -32.06 -21.49
N PHE A 581 3.04 -32.87 -20.96
CA PHE A 581 2.69 -32.90 -19.54
C PHE A 581 3.26 -34.12 -18.82
N ARG A 582 4.13 -34.90 -19.48
CA ARG A 582 4.76 -36.12 -18.91
C ARG A 582 6.21 -35.88 -18.53
N ALA A 583 6.55 -36.19 -17.29
CA ALA A 583 7.86 -35.95 -16.72
C ALA A 583 8.97 -36.74 -17.45
N GLY A 584 8.69 -38.00 -17.80
CA GLY A 584 9.64 -38.85 -18.53
C GLY A 584 9.94 -38.37 -19.95
N VAL A 585 8.91 -37.93 -20.69
CA VAL A 585 9.07 -37.34 -22.03
C VAL A 585 9.86 -36.03 -21.95
N ALA A 586 9.53 -35.15 -20.99
CA ALA A 586 10.22 -33.89 -20.80
C ALA A 586 11.73 -34.11 -20.52
N LYS A 587 12.05 -35.04 -19.62
CA LYS A 587 13.43 -35.42 -19.32
C LYS A 587 14.17 -35.94 -20.54
N ALA A 588 13.60 -36.92 -21.24
CA ALA A 588 14.21 -37.50 -22.43
C ALA A 588 14.40 -36.46 -23.55
N ALA A 589 13.47 -35.52 -23.71
CA ALA A 589 13.56 -34.47 -24.73
C ALA A 589 14.70 -33.48 -24.42
N ILE A 590 14.86 -33.06 -23.16
CA ILE A 590 15.98 -32.20 -22.75
C ILE A 590 17.32 -32.93 -22.94
N GLU A 591 17.42 -34.21 -22.60
CA GLU A 591 18.60 -35.04 -22.85
C GLU A 591 18.92 -35.19 -24.35
N ALA A 592 17.89 -35.25 -25.21
CA ALA A 592 18.01 -35.26 -26.67
C ALA A 592 18.38 -33.89 -27.27
N GLY A 593 18.41 -32.84 -26.46
CA GLY A 593 18.86 -31.51 -26.85
C GLY A 593 17.75 -30.46 -26.98
N ALA A 594 16.54 -30.70 -26.44
CA ALA A 594 15.58 -29.64 -26.22
C ALA A 594 16.09 -28.62 -25.18
N ASP A 595 15.59 -27.39 -25.26
CA ASP A 595 16.08 -26.25 -24.47
C ASP A 595 15.14 -25.85 -23.34
N PHE A 596 13.82 -26.10 -23.46
CA PHE A 596 12.86 -25.79 -22.39
C PHE A 596 11.57 -26.62 -22.50
N ILE A 597 10.81 -26.69 -21.40
CA ILE A 597 9.60 -27.51 -21.26
C ILE A 597 8.35 -26.62 -21.40
N ASN A 598 7.35 -27.05 -22.16
CA ASN A 598 6.06 -26.39 -22.25
C ASN A 598 4.97 -27.34 -21.75
N ASP A 599 4.49 -27.11 -20.53
CA ASP A 599 3.47 -27.94 -19.89
C ASP A 599 2.14 -27.18 -19.78
N VAL A 600 1.18 -27.63 -20.59
CA VAL A 600 -0.17 -27.10 -20.63
C VAL A 600 -0.94 -27.27 -19.31
N SER A 601 -0.58 -28.27 -18.49
CA SER A 601 -1.24 -28.57 -17.22
C SER A 601 -0.73 -27.74 -16.05
N GLY A 602 0.44 -27.12 -16.19
CA GLY A 602 1.11 -26.41 -15.08
C GLY A 602 1.70 -27.36 -14.02
N GLY A 603 2.04 -28.60 -14.39
CA GLY A 603 2.59 -29.60 -13.48
C GLY A 603 1.53 -30.33 -12.64
N GLU A 604 0.30 -30.43 -13.14
CA GLU A 604 -0.84 -31.07 -12.45
C GLU A 604 -1.16 -32.47 -12.96
N PHE A 605 -0.79 -32.80 -14.21
CA PHE A 605 -1.14 -34.10 -14.81
C PHE A 605 -0.14 -35.22 -14.49
N ASP A 606 1.08 -34.85 -14.09
CA ASP A 606 2.13 -35.77 -13.67
C ASP A 606 2.80 -35.22 -12.41
N GLU A 607 2.70 -35.96 -11.31
CA GLU A 607 3.23 -35.56 -10.01
C GLU A 607 4.75 -35.37 -10.03
N ALA A 608 5.46 -36.08 -10.92
CA ALA A 608 6.92 -35.99 -11.05
C ALA A 608 7.37 -34.78 -11.89
N MET A 609 6.47 -34.12 -12.62
CA MET A 609 6.83 -33.07 -13.57
C MET A 609 7.54 -31.90 -12.88
N VAL A 610 7.03 -31.44 -11.74
CA VAL A 610 7.61 -30.28 -11.03
C VAL A 610 9.02 -30.59 -10.51
N ASP A 611 9.24 -31.81 -10.01
CA ASP A 611 10.56 -32.25 -9.54
C ASP A 611 11.55 -32.37 -10.73
N ILE A 612 11.08 -32.86 -11.89
CA ILE A 612 11.88 -32.88 -13.13
C ILE A 612 12.24 -31.47 -13.60
N MET A 613 11.29 -30.53 -13.58
CA MET A 613 11.54 -29.12 -13.92
C MET A 613 12.63 -28.51 -13.01
N ALA A 614 12.59 -28.80 -11.71
CA ALA A 614 13.58 -28.31 -10.74
C ALA A 614 14.97 -28.94 -10.95
N GLN A 615 15.02 -30.23 -11.32
CA GLN A 615 16.27 -30.95 -11.59
C GLN A 615 16.95 -30.47 -12.87
N LEU A 616 16.19 -30.29 -13.95
CA LEU A 616 16.74 -29.97 -15.27
C LEU A 616 17.20 -28.51 -15.39
N LYS A 617 16.65 -27.59 -14.57
CA LYS A 617 17.05 -26.18 -14.52
C LYS A 617 17.02 -25.46 -15.87
N VAL A 618 16.17 -25.95 -16.77
CA VAL A 618 15.85 -25.31 -18.04
C VAL A 618 14.65 -24.38 -17.85
N PRO A 619 14.38 -23.46 -18.80
CA PRO A 619 13.14 -22.71 -18.79
C PRO A 619 11.92 -23.64 -18.83
N VAL A 620 10.79 -23.16 -18.29
CA VAL A 620 9.54 -23.90 -18.23
C VAL A 620 8.38 -22.94 -18.48
N CYS A 621 7.49 -23.30 -19.40
CA CYS A 621 6.23 -22.60 -19.63
C CYS A 621 5.12 -23.38 -18.94
N ILE A 622 4.43 -22.73 -18.02
CA ILE A 622 3.26 -23.29 -17.33
C ILE A 622 2.00 -22.52 -17.73
N MET A 623 0.95 -23.27 -18.09
CA MET A 623 -0.29 -22.70 -18.60
C MET A 623 -1.44 -22.83 -17.59
N HIS A 624 -2.39 -21.89 -17.65
CA HIS A 624 -3.69 -22.08 -17.02
C HIS A 624 -4.58 -22.97 -17.91
N MET A 625 -5.02 -24.10 -17.36
CA MET A 625 -6.11 -24.92 -17.92
C MET A 625 -7.05 -25.45 -16.83
N ARG A 626 -8.21 -25.97 -17.25
CA ARG A 626 -9.15 -26.68 -16.37
C ARG A 626 -9.64 -27.95 -17.02
N GLY A 627 -9.77 -29.00 -16.21
CA GLY A 627 -10.18 -30.32 -16.69
C GLY A 627 -9.12 -30.92 -17.61
N ASN A 628 -9.55 -31.61 -18.66
CA ASN A 628 -8.67 -32.21 -19.67
C ASN A 628 -9.25 -32.03 -21.08
N THR A 629 -8.65 -32.65 -22.10
CA THR A 629 -9.12 -32.54 -23.50
C THR A 629 -10.60 -32.92 -23.68
N LYS A 630 -11.14 -33.79 -22.82
CA LYS A 630 -12.53 -34.26 -22.88
C LYS A 630 -13.49 -33.37 -22.07
N THR A 631 -13.04 -32.77 -20.97
CA THR A 631 -13.92 -32.01 -20.04
C THR A 631 -13.78 -30.48 -20.13
N MET A 632 -12.71 -29.94 -20.71
CA MET A 632 -12.42 -28.49 -20.65
C MET A 632 -13.55 -27.60 -21.21
N ARG A 633 -14.37 -28.09 -22.16
CA ARG A 633 -15.47 -27.32 -22.76
C ARG A 633 -16.61 -27.04 -21.79
N SER A 634 -16.84 -27.91 -20.81
CA SER A 634 -17.88 -27.71 -19.79
C SER A 634 -17.38 -26.92 -18.58
N MET A 635 -16.06 -26.73 -18.41
CA MET A 635 -15.45 -26.07 -17.25
C MET A 635 -15.15 -24.58 -17.51
N THR A 636 -16.12 -23.86 -18.07
CA THR A 636 -15.97 -22.44 -18.48
C THR A 636 -16.58 -21.43 -17.50
N SER A 637 -17.05 -21.88 -16.34
CA SER A 637 -17.57 -21.01 -15.28
C SER A 637 -16.42 -20.47 -14.41
N TYR A 638 -16.27 -19.15 -14.35
CA TYR A 638 -15.27 -18.47 -13.51
C TYR A 638 -15.97 -17.71 -12.37
N GLU A 639 -15.37 -17.69 -11.19
CA GLU A 639 -15.94 -17.05 -10.00
C GLU A 639 -16.19 -15.57 -10.24
N ASN A 640 -17.36 -15.06 -9.81
CA ASN A 640 -17.78 -13.67 -10.00
C ASN A 640 -17.75 -13.18 -11.46
N ASN A 641 -17.74 -14.09 -12.45
CA ASN A 641 -17.49 -13.79 -13.87
C ASN A 641 -16.15 -13.07 -14.14
N ASP A 642 -15.15 -13.25 -13.26
CA ASP A 642 -13.82 -12.66 -13.41
C ASP A 642 -12.78 -13.67 -13.90
N VAL A 643 -12.79 -13.93 -15.21
CA VAL A 643 -11.80 -14.80 -15.86
C VAL A 643 -10.36 -14.31 -15.67
N VAL A 644 -10.12 -13.00 -15.59
CA VAL A 644 -8.76 -12.45 -15.51
C VAL A 644 -8.20 -12.65 -14.11
N GLY A 645 -8.97 -12.29 -13.08
CA GLY A 645 -8.58 -12.44 -11.69
C GLY A 645 -8.35 -13.90 -11.31
N GLU A 646 -9.18 -14.82 -11.79
CA GLU A 646 -9.03 -16.23 -11.45
C GLU A 646 -7.91 -16.92 -12.23
N VAL A 647 -7.72 -16.63 -13.53
CA VAL A 647 -6.54 -17.10 -14.29
C VAL A 647 -5.26 -16.65 -13.62
N ARG A 648 -5.20 -15.39 -13.18
CA ARG A 648 -4.06 -14.83 -12.43
C ARG A 648 -3.81 -15.56 -11.12
N ARG A 649 -4.85 -15.85 -10.34
CA ARG A 649 -4.74 -16.58 -9.06
C ARG A 649 -4.15 -17.98 -9.27
N VAL A 650 -4.68 -18.73 -10.22
CA VAL A 650 -4.23 -20.11 -10.52
C VAL A 650 -2.79 -20.12 -11.05
N LEU A 651 -2.43 -19.20 -11.95
CA LEU A 651 -1.05 -19.07 -12.41
C LEU A 651 -0.09 -18.75 -11.26
N LEU A 652 -0.48 -17.88 -10.33
CA LEU A 652 0.32 -17.58 -9.13
C LEU A 652 0.48 -18.82 -8.24
N GLU A 653 -0.55 -19.64 -8.08
CA GLU A 653 -0.48 -20.91 -7.35
C GLU A 653 0.53 -21.88 -7.99
N HIS A 654 0.49 -22.04 -9.32
CA HIS A 654 1.45 -22.86 -10.06
C HIS A 654 2.89 -22.32 -9.92
N VAL A 655 3.09 -21.00 -10.09
CA VAL A 655 4.40 -20.35 -9.91
C VAL A 655 4.96 -20.63 -8.52
N ASN A 656 4.15 -20.44 -7.47
CA ASN A 656 4.56 -20.68 -6.09
C ASN A 656 4.88 -22.17 -5.83
N LYS A 657 4.14 -23.09 -6.45
CA LYS A 657 4.41 -24.54 -6.38
C LYS A 657 5.79 -24.87 -6.97
N LEU A 658 6.09 -24.33 -8.16
CA LEU A 658 7.36 -24.53 -8.85
C LEU A 658 8.54 -23.96 -8.05
N ILE A 659 8.43 -22.71 -7.59
CA ILE A 659 9.47 -22.05 -6.78
C ILE A 659 9.71 -22.81 -5.47
N GLY A 660 8.64 -23.22 -4.78
CA GLY A 660 8.73 -23.99 -3.54
C GLY A 660 9.38 -25.37 -3.72
N ARG A 661 9.45 -25.89 -4.94
CA ARG A 661 10.14 -27.14 -5.32
C ARG A 661 11.55 -26.93 -5.86
N GLY A 662 12.02 -25.68 -5.93
CA GLY A 662 13.39 -25.35 -6.34
C GLY A 662 13.54 -24.99 -7.83
N VAL A 663 12.45 -24.81 -8.57
CA VAL A 663 12.53 -24.20 -9.90
C VAL A 663 12.92 -22.73 -9.75
N TYR A 664 13.98 -22.31 -10.44
CA TYR A 664 14.42 -20.92 -10.39
C TYR A 664 13.38 -19.99 -11.04
N ARG A 665 13.14 -18.83 -10.41
CA ARG A 665 12.14 -17.86 -10.88
C ARG A 665 12.46 -17.35 -12.29
N TRP A 666 13.73 -17.18 -12.64
CA TRP A 666 14.16 -16.77 -13.98
C TRP A 666 13.96 -17.80 -15.08
N ASN A 667 13.57 -19.03 -14.74
CA ASN A 667 13.23 -20.08 -15.70
C ASN A 667 11.73 -20.14 -16.00
N ILE A 668 10.86 -19.48 -15.23
CA ILE A 668 9.42 -19.65 -15.35
C ILE A 668 8.82 -18.65 -16.35
N ILE A 669 8.00 -19.18 -17.27
CA ILE A 669 7.18 -18.46 -18.24
C ILE A 669 5.72 -18.84 -17.95
N ILE A 670 4.78 -17.89 -18.05
CA ILE A 670 3.36 -18.13 -17.77
C ILE A 670 2.52 -17.99 -19.05
N ASP A 671 1.49 -18.84 -19.21
CA ASP A 671 0.51 -18.75 -20.30
C ASP A 671 -0.93 -18.71 -19.74
N PRO A 672 -1.75 -17.69 -20.06
CA PRO A 672 -3.16 -17.63 -19.63
C PRO A 672 -4.07 -18.70 -20.23
N GLY A 673 -3.57 -19.50 -21.17
CA GLY A 673 -4.27 -20.61 -21.81
C GLY A 673 -5.41 -20.16 -22.70
N ILE A 674 -5.14 -19.32 -23.68
CA ILE A 674 -6.15 -18.86 -24.65
C ILE A 674 -6.74 -20.06 -25.41
N GLY A 675 -8.07 -20.16 -25.37
CA GLY A 675 -8.85 -21.24 -25.96
C GLY A 675 -8.97 -22.50 -25.10
N PHE A 676 -8.44 -22.52 -23.87
CA PHE A 676 -8.54 -23.63 -22.94
C PHE A 676 -9.50 -23.31 -21.79
N ALA A 677 -10.59 -24.07 -21.70
CA ALA A 677 -11.65 -23.88 -20.71
C ALA A 677 -12.21 -22.45 -20.62
N LYS A 678 -12.41 -21.82 -21.78
CA LYS A 678 -12.88 -20.43 -21.90
C LYS A 678 -13.92 -20.28 -23.03
N THR A 679 -14.96 -19.48 -22.79
CA THR A 679 -15.92 -19.08 -23.84
C THR A 679 -15.29 -18.08 -24.83
N VAL A 680 -16.01 -17.76 -25.90
CA VAL A 680 -15.55 -16.77 -26.89
C VAL A 680 -15.30 -15.41 -26.23
N GLU A 681 -16.26 -14.96 -25.42
CA GLU A 681 -16.23 -13.68 -24.70
C GLU A 681 -15.10 -13.61 -23.68
N GLN A 682 -14.85 -14.72 -22.97
CA GLN A 682 -13.77 -14.84 -21.99
C GLN A 682 -12.39 -14.77 -22.65
N ASN A 683 -12.20 -15.44 -23.80
CA ASN A 683 -10.96 -15.35 -24.57
C ASN A 683 -10.67 -13.91 -25.02
N PHE A 684 -11.67 -13.20 -25.58
CA PHE A 684 -11.49 -11.80 -25.94
C PHE A 684 -11.29 -10.89 -24.74
N THR A 685 -11.86 -11.21 -23.58
CA THR A 685 -11.64 -10.45 -22.33
C THR A 685 -10.19 -10.59 -21.86
N LEU A 686 -9.63 -11.80 -21.89
CA LEU A 686 -8.22 -12.03 -21.59
C LEU A 686 -7.30 -11.32 -22.57
N LEU A 687 -7.58 -11.36 -23.88
CA LEU A 687 -6.78 -10.63 -24.86
C LEU A 687 -6.79 -9.12 -24.60
N ARG A 688 -7.96 -8.53 -24.28
CA ARG A 688 -8.09 -7.09 -23.98
C ARG A 688 -7.43 -6.67 -22.66
N LYS A 689 -7.32 -7.58 -21.70
CA LYS A 689 -6.84 -7.33 -20.34
C LYS A 689 -5.57 -8.12 -20.01
N LEU A 690 -4.79 -8.51 -21.03
CA LEU A 690 -3.61 -9.37 -20.85
C LEU A 690 -2.60 -8.75 -19.87
N ASN A 691 -2.40 -7.43 -19.98
CA ASN A 691 -1.54 -6.65 -19.10
C ASN A 691 -1.97 -6.67 -17.62
N GLN A 692 -3.22 -7.00 -17.30
CA GLN A 692 -3.72 -7.07 -15.92
C GLN A 692 -3.24 -8.31 -15.15
N LEU A 693 -2.71 -9.31 -15.86
CA LEU A 693 -2.14 -10.52 -15.23
C LEU A 693 -0.88 -10.17 -14.43
N THR A 694 -0.05 -9.27 -14.94
CA THR A 694 1.31 -8.98 -14.42
C THR A 694 1.43 -7.56 -13.82
N LEU A 695 0.31 -6.92 -13.46
CA LEU A 695 0.31 -5.61 -12.79
C LEU A 695 1.03 -5.65 -11.43
N PRO A 696 1.59 -4.52 -10.94
CA PRO A 696 2.14 -4.46 -9.59
C PRO A 696 1.14 -4.87 -8.50
N GLY A 697 1.59 -5.70 -7.56
CA GLY A 697 0.80 -6.25 -6.46
C GLY A 697 0.11 -7.59 -6.75
N THR A 698 0.32 -8.19 -7.93
CA THR A 698 -0.30 -9.48 -8.30
C THR A 698 0.53 -10.71 -7.93
N GLY A 699 1.82 -10.56 -7.61
CA GLY A 699 2.75 -11.67 -7.44
C GLY A 699 3.25 -12.30 -8.74
N LEU A 700 2.69 -11.90 -9.89
CA LEU A 700 3.10 -12.30 -11.23
C LEU A 700 3.81 -11.16 -11.99
N GLU A 701 4.30 -10.15 -11.27
CA GLU A 701 5.04 -9.05 -11.88
C GLU A 701 6.28 -9.57 -12.60
N ARG A 702 6.57 -9.01 -13.78
CA ARG A 702 7.78 -9.30 -14.58
C ARG A 702 7.93 -10.74 -15.09
N PHE A 703 7.00 -11.65 -14.84
CA PHE A 703 7.03 -12.96 -15.49
C PHE A 703 6.78 -12.80 -17.01
N PRO A 704 7.61 -13.41 -17.87
CA PRO A 704 7.34 -13.45 -19.31
C PRO A 704 6.03 -14.17 -19.60
N VAL A 705 5.20 -13.58 -20.46
CA VAL A 705 3.90 -14.15 -20.83
C VAL A 705 3.97 -14.76 -22.23
N LEU A 706 3.68 -16.05 -22.34
CA LEU A 706 3.46 -16.73 -23.61
C LEU A 706 1.97 -16.69 -23.96
N VAL A 707 1.62 -16.45 -25.22
CA VAL A 707 0.22 -16.50 -25.68
C VAL A 707 0.09 -17.28 -26.98
N GLY A 708 -0.81 -18.27 -27.00
CA GLY A 708 -1.10 -19.09 -28.18
C GLY A 708 -2.51 -18.92 -28.76
N PRO A 709 -2.82 -17.82 -29.49
CA PRO A 709 -4.15 -17.61 -30.06
C PRO A 709 -4.38 -18.34 -31.40
N SER A 710 -3.33 -18.92 -32.00
CA SER A 710 -3.31 -19.36 -33.39
C SER A 710 -4.33 -20.44 -33.73
N ARG A 711 -5.13 -20.17 -34.79
CA ARG A 711 -6.14 -21.06 -35.38
C ARG A 711 -7.25 -21.54 -34.43
N LYS A 712 -7.38 -20.93 -33.23
CA LYS A 712 -8.35 -21.33 -32.19
C LYS A 712 -9.81 -21.08 -32.62
N GLY A 713 -10.72 -21.89 -32.07
CA GLY A 713 -12.15 -21.90 -32.42
C GLY A 713 -12.94 -20.64 -32.05
N PHE A 714 -12.45 -19.82 -31.12
CA PHE A 714 -13.13 -18.59 -30.72
C PHE A 714 -12.95 -17.44 -31.71
N LEU A 715 -12.01 -17.58 -32.65
CA LEU A 715 -11.76 -16.59 -33.70
C LEU A 715 -12.92 -16.61 -34.70
N LYS A 716 -13.49 -15.42 -34.97
CA LYS A 716 -14.76 -15.28 -35.70
C LYS A 716 -14.64 -15.38 -37.22
N ALA A 717 -13.44 -15.29 -37.80
CA ALA A 717 -13.22 -15.33 -39.25
C ALA A 717 -12.37 -16.55 -39.66
N GLY A 718 -12.73 -17.16 -40.80
CA GLY A 718 -12.16 -18.41 -41.33
C GLY A 718 -12.94 -19.65 -40.84
N ALA A 719 -13.55 -20.39 -41.78
CA ALA A 719 -14.40 -21.54 -41.45
C ALA A 719 -13.52 -22.71 -40.98
N ALA A 720 -12.46 -23.01 -41.75
CA ALA A 720 -11.47 -24.02 -41.39
C ALA A 720 -10.30 -23.41 -40.59
N PRO A 721 -9.62 -24.18 -39.70
CA PRO A 721 -8.47 -23.67 -38.94
C PRO A 721 -7.36 -23.03 -39.79
N LYS A 722 -7.06 -23.58 -40.98
CA LYS A 722 -6.05 -23.04 -41.91
C LYS A 722 -6.45 -21.68 -42.50
N GLU A 723 -7.73 -21.34 -42.55
CA GLU A 723 -8.24 -20.08 -43.12
C GLU A 723 -8.24 -18.92 -42.11
N ARG A 724 -7.88 -19.18 -40.84
CA ARG A 724 -7.95 -18.20 -39.74
C ARG A 724 -6.71 -17.34 -39.57
N VAL A 725 -5.85 -17.26 -40.58
CA VAL A 725 -4.56 -16.55 -40.49
C VAL A 725 -4.73 -15.07 -40.11
N TRP A 726 -5.67 -14.35 -40.74
CA TRP A 726 -5.91 -12.94 -40.45
C TRP A 726 -6.60 -12.70 -39.10
N ALA A 727 -7.48 -13.62 -38.69
CA ALA A 727 -8.06 -13.56 -37.34
C ALA A 727 -7.00 -13.84 -36.27
N THR A 728 -6.05 -14.73 -36.57
CA THR A 728 -4.87 -14.98 -35.74
C THR A 728 -3.98 -13.74 -35.67
N ALA A 729 -3.70 -13.08 -36.81
CA ALA A 729 -2.93 -11.84 -36.85
C ALA A 729 -3.51 -10.78 -35.92
N ALA A 730 -4.83 -10.55 -35.97
CA ALA A 730 -5.50 -9.58 -35.08
C ALA A 730 -5.36 -9.94 -33.60
N ALA A 731 -5.47 -11.22 -33.24
CA ALA A 731 -5.29 -11.68 -31.86
C ALA A 731 -3.82 -11.56 -31.41
N CYS A 732 -2.87 -11.91 -32.28
CA CYS A 732 -1.44 -11.75 -32.05
C CYS A 732 -1.06 -10.28 -31.83
N SER A 733 -1.55 -9.34 -32.65
CA SER A 733 -1.34 -7.90 -32.44
C SER A 733 -1.84 -7.45 -31.07
N ALA A 734 -3.04 -7.89 -30.66
CA ALA A 734 -3.57 -7.57 -29.33
C ALA A 734 -2.71 -8.16 -28.21
N SER A 735 -2.17 -9.37 -28.39
CA SER A 735 -1.26 -10.00 -27.43
C SER A 735 0.08 -9.26 -27.31
N VAL A 736 0.69 -8.84 -28.43
CA VAL A 736 1.94 -8.05 -28.42
C VAL A 736 1.74 -6.74 -27.67
N ILE A 737 0.69 -5.98 -28.03
CA ILE A 737 0.33 -4.72 -27.35
C ILE A 737 0.02 -4.94 -25.87
N GLY A 738 -0.56 -6.09 -25.53
CA GLY A 738 -0.84 -6.51 -24.16
C GLY A 738 0.40 -6.93 -23.35
N GLY A 739 1.59 -6.96 -23.94
CA GLY A 739 2.86 -7.31 -23.29
C GLY A 739 3.26 -8.78 -23.40
N ALA A 740 2.76 -9.53 -24.40
CA ALA A 740 3.19 -10.90 -24.64
C ALA A 740 4.69 -10.95 -25.02
N ALA A 741 5.44 -11.77 -24.29
CA ALA A 741 6.86 -12.00 -24.53
C ALA A 741 7.11 -13.06 -25.62
N ILE A 742 6.19 -14.02 -25.75
CA ILE A 742 6.25 -15.09 -26.75
C ILE A 742 4.87 -15.28 -27.39
N LEU A 743 4.81 -15.39 -28.72
CA LEU A 743 3.63 -15.82 -29.45
C LEU A 743 3.80 -17.23 -30.00
N ARG A 744 2.87 -18.12 -29.66
CA ARG A 744 2.84 -19.51 -30.15
C ARG A 744 1.89 -19.65 -31.34
N VAL A 745 2.45 -19.97 -32.53
CA VAL A 745 1.75 -19.84 -33.82
C VAL A 745 2.06 -20.97 -34.81
N HIS A 746 1.12 -21.23 -35.72
CA HIS A 746 1.34 -22.16 -36.85
C HIS A 746 1.98 -21.49 -38.06
N ASP A 747 1.57 -20.25 -38.35
CA ASP A 747 1.91 -19.49 -39.56
C ASP A 747 3.05 -18.51 -39.23
N VAL A 748 4.28 -19.04 -39.10
CA VAL A 748 5.43 -18.30 -38.55
C VAL A 748 5.76 -17.04 -39.35
N LYS A 749 5.85 -17.17 -40.67
CA LYS A 749 6.24 -16.08 -41.57
C LYS A 749 5.31 -14.87 -41.42
N GLU A 750 4.01 -15.12 -41.55
CA GLU A 750 2.97 -14.09 -41.47
C GLU A 750 2.94 -13.45 -40.08
N MET A 751 3.08 -14.25 -39.02
CA MET A 751 3.05 -13.72 -37.65
C MET A 751 4.34 -12.98 -37.28
N LYS A 752 5.48 -13.29 -37.93
CA LYS A 752 6.72 -12.51 -37.77
C LYS A 752 6.55 -11.10 -38.32
N ASP A 753 5.90 -10.94 -39.47
CA ASP A 753 5.56 -9.63 -40.03
C ASP A 753 4.60 -8.84 -39.12
N VAL A 754 3.61 -9.53 -38.53
CA VAL A 754 2.68 -8.93 -37.55
C VAL A 754 3.43 -8.46 -36.30
N ILE A 755 4.33 -9.29 -35.76
CA ILE A 755 5.18 -8.94 -34.62
C ILE A 755 6.02 -7.72 -34.97
N ALA A 756 6.74 -7.74 -36.09
CA ALA A 756 7.58 -6.62 -36.52
C ALA A 756 6.79 -5.31 -36.72
N THR A 757 5.50 -5.41 -37.04
CA THR A 757 4.60 -4.25 -37.15
C THR A 757 4.17 -3.72 -35.78
N CYS A 758 3.98 -4.60 -34.80
CA CYS A 758 3.46 -4.25 -33.47
C CYS A 758 4.56 -3.94 -32.44
N ASP A 759 5.72 -4.57 -32.59
CA ASP A 759 6.93 -4.29 -31.81
C ASP A 759 7.54 -2.99 -32.31
N LEU A 760 7.60 -1.99 -31.43
CA LEU A 760 8.38 -0.79 -31.71
C LEU A 760 9.87 -1.14 -31.63
N ASN A 761 10.50 -1.43 -32.77
CA ASN A 761 11.95 -1.45 -32.96
C ASN A 761 12.55 -0.03 -32.87
N ASP A 762 12.19 0.74 -31.85
CA ASP A 762 12.81 2.02 -31.65
C ASP A 762 14.02 1.84 -30.74
N ALA A 763 15.19 1.68 -31.39
CA ALA A 763 16.49 2.01 -30.82
C ALA A 763 16.59 3.48 -30.32
N LYS A 764 15.49 4.25 -30.38
CA LYS A 764 15.33 5.63 -29.91
C LYS A 764 14.15 5.85 -28.95
N SER A 765 13.33 4.84 -28.63
CA SER A 765 12.24 4.95 -27.66
C SER A 765 12.65 4.21 -26.37
N GLU A 766 13.53 4.89 -25.64
CA GLU A 766 14.07 4.44 -24.38
C GLU A 766 13.07 4.63 -23.24
N THR A 767 11.91 3.98 -23.30
CA THR A 767 11.03 3.79 -22.13
C THR A 767 10.11 2.61 -22.40
N PHE A 768 10.28 1.51 -21.65
CA PHE A 768 9.10 0.73 -21.28
C PHE A 768 8.26 1.64 -20.40
N PRO A 769 7.04 2.06 -20.79
CA PRO A 769 6.14 2.61 -19.81
C PRO A 769 5.69 1.42 -18.97
N SER A 770 6.23 1.34 -17.74
CA SER A 770 5.31 1.08 -16.64
C SER A 770 4.14 2.03 -16.87
N PHE A 771 2.98 1.49 -17.21
CA PHE A 771 1.75 2.28 -17.28
C PHE A 771 1.42 2.66 -15.84
N CYS A 772 2.19 3.61 -15.31
CA CYS A 772 1.91 4.31 -14.10
C CYS A 772 0.75 5.23 -14.46
N LEU A 773 -0.46 4.85 -14.04
CA LEU A 773 -1.60 5.74 -13.94
C LEU A 773 -1.29 6.81 -12.88
N SER A 774 -0.40 7.74 -13.20
CA SER A 774 -0.29 9.05 -12.55
C SER A 774 0.65 9.95 -13.36
N LYS A 775 0.12 10.56 -14.42
CA LYS A 775 0.51 11.89 -14.94
C LYS A 775 -0.31 12.18 -16.20
N MET A 776 -1.47 12.79 -16.02
CA MET A 776 -2.00 13.70 -17.04
C MET A 776 -1.23 15.00 -16.87
N ASP A 777 -0.14 15.15 -17.62
CA ASP A 777 0.48 16.46 -17.81
C ASP A 777 -0.05 17.06 -19.11
N LYS A 778 -0.82 18.15 -18.96
CA LYS A 778 -1.44 18.89 -20.06
C LYS A 778 -0.43 19.90 -20.60
N THR A 779 0.53 19.52 -21.43
CA THR A 779 1.19 20.51 -22.31
C THR A 779 2.05 19.86 -23.39
N ARG A 780 1.87 20.36 -24.63
CA ARG A 780 2.79 20.35 -25.80
C ARG A 780 2.98 19.02 -26.52
N LEU A 781 2.89 18.87 -27.85
CA LEU A 781 2.69 19.67 -29.07
C LEU A 781 2.13 18.66 -30.14
N VAL A 782 1.73 18.91 -31.39
CA VAL A 782 2.30 19.75 -32.47
C VAL A 782 1.27 19.83 -33.62
N ASN A 783 1.34 20.93 -34.37
CA ASN A 783 0.81 21.16 -35.72
C ASN A 783 1.25 20.13 -36.79
N GLY A 784 0.42 19.98 -37.85
CA GLY A 784 0.72 19.43 -39.19
C GLY A 784 0.42 17.93 -39.34
N GLY A 785 -0.46 17.40 -40.20
CA GLY A 785 -0.89 17.76 -41.57
C GLY A 785 0.13 17.21 -42.59
N VAL A 786 -0.14 16.40 -43.64
CA VAL A 786 -1.33 15.93 -44.39
C VAL A 786 -0.87 14.66 -45.17
N GLY A 787 -1.61 13.54 -45.19
CA GLY A 787 -2.46 13.05 -46.30
C GLY A 787 -1.77 11.94 -47.13
N ASN A 788 -2.41 11.07 -47.92
CA ASN A 788 -3.81 10.70 -48.15
C ASN A 788 -3.75 9.48 -49.13
N GLU A 789 -4.64 8.48 -49.01
CA GLU A 789 -5.34 7.82 -50.14
C GLU A 789 -6.24 6.65 -49.67
N SER A 790 -7.45 6.60 -50.22
CA SER A 790 -8.55 5.61 -50.10
C SER A 790 -9.42 5.83 -51.37
N PRO A 791 -10.29 4.92 -51.87
CA PRO A 791 -11.51 4.49 -51.15
C PRO A 791 -12.14 3.11 -51.54
N ILE A 792 -13.10 2.60 -50.74
CA ILE A 792 -14.47 2.14 -51.15
C ILE A 792 -15.28 1.64 -49.93
N MET A 793 -16.41 2.32 -49.69
CA MET A 793 -17.70 1.98 -49.04
C MET A 793 -17.82 1.19 -47.70
N ALA A 794 -18.09 1.93 -46.61
CA ALA A 794 -19.30 1.77 -45.77
C ALA A 794 -19.56 3.03 -44.90
N ARG A 795 -20.64 3.76 -45.23
CA ARG A 795 -21.35 4.84 -44.50
C ARG A 795 -20.54 5.78 -43.57
N ARG A 796 -20.07 6.90 -44.15
CA ARG A 796 -19.69 8.17 -43.47
C ARG A 796 -20.45 9.33 -44.13
N ILE A 797 -21.02 10.24 -43.33
CA ILE A 797 -21.55 11.52 -43.77
C ILE A 797 -20.39 12.53 -43.74
N SER A 798 -19.94 12.92 -44.92
CA SER A 798 -18.83 13.84 -45.19
C SER A 798 -19.36 15.23 -45.53
N VAL A 799 -18.81 16.27 -44.89
CA VAL A 799 -18.96 17.66 -45.33
C VAL A 799 -17.75 18.02 -46.20
N ILE A 800 -18.06 18.40 -47.43
CA ILE A 800 -17.16 18.94 -48.45
C ILE A 800 -16.88 20.40 -48.09
N VAL A 801 -15.61 20.81 -48.13
CA VAL A 801 -15.24 22.24 -48.23
C VAL A 801 -14.71 22.45 -49.65
N GLY A 802 -15.55 23.06 -50.48
CA GLY A 802 -15.12 23.73 -51.71
C GLY A 802 -14.85 25.20 -51.36
N GLY A 803 -13.66 25.68 -51.71
CA GLY A 803 -13.33 27.10 -51.63
C GLY A 803 -13.86 27.86 -52.85
N ALA A 804 -14.18 29.14 -52.65
CA ALA A 804 -14.03 30.20 -53.66
C ALA A 804 -14.30 31.58 -53.02
N SER A 805 -13.31 32.47 -53.20
CA SER A 805 -13.41 33.90 -53.55
C SER A 805 -14.45 34.83 -52.91
N GLY A 806 -13.95 36.00 -52.48
CA GLY A 806 -14.42 37.24 -53.09
C GLY A 806 -15.22 38.21 -52.21
N ASN A 807 -14.53 39.29 -51.81
CA ASN A 807 -14.93 40.70 -51.82
C ASN A 807 -16.34 41.14 -51.34
N ALA A 808 -16.26 42.05 -50.35
CA ALA A 808 -16.80 43.42 -50.35
C ALA A 808 -18.32 43.66 -50.42
N GLY A 809 -18.75 44.60 -49.57
CA GLY A 809 -19.81 45.56 -49.93
C GLY A 809 -21.03 45.55 -49.01
N GLY A 810 -21.13 46.61 -48.21
CA GLY A 810 -22.22 46.93 -47.28
C GLY A 810 -23.65 46.86 -47.80
N GLY A 811 -24.57 46.80 -46.84
CA GLY A 811 -25.79 47.62 -46.88
C GLY A 811 -27.14 46.91 -46.81
N VAL A 812 -27.73 46.98 -45.61
CA VAL A 812 -29.17 47.21 -45.29
C VAL A 812 -30.23 46.18 -45.73
N GLY A 813 -31.03 45.68 -44.76
CA GLY A 813 -32.44 45.31 -45.02
C GLY A 813 -33.03 44.09 -44.29
N VAL A 814 -33.25 44.22 -42.97
CA VAL A 814 -34.34 43.67 -42.10
C VAL A 814 -35.02 42.32 -42.44
N GLY A 815 -34.95 41.36 -41.49
CA GLY A 815 -35.84 40.18 -41.48
C GLY A 815 -35.59 39.13 -40.36
N VAL A 816 -36.04 39.44 -39.14
CA VAL A 816 -36.66 38.52 -38.14
C VAL A 816 -35.85 37.34 -37.54
N THR A 817 -35.29 37.64 -36.36
CA THR A 817 -35.21 36.87 -35.09
C THR A 817 -34.65 35.43 -35.06
N VAL A 818 -33.37 35.33 -34.68
CA VAL A 818 -32.93 34.57 -33.49
C VAL A 818 -31.74 35.35 -32.90
N ALA A 819 -31.93 36.01 -31.76
CA ALA A 819 -30.84 36.73 -31.10
C ALA A 819 -29.83 35.72 -30.54
N GLY A 820 -28.64 35.69 -31.13
CA GLY A 820 -27.47 35.09 -30.52
C GLY A 820 -27.10 35.86 -29.26
N ALA A 821 -26.86 35.15 -28.16
CA ALA A 821 -26.01 35.63 -27.10
C ALA A 821 -24.63 34.98 -27.30
N THR A 822 -23.78 35.65 -28.06
CA THR A 822 -22.33 35.54 -27.90
C THR A 822 -22.01 36.00 -26.48
N GLY A 823 -21.61 35.08 -25.62
CA GLY A 823 -20.97 35.40 -24.35
C GLY A 823 -19.60 34.75 -24.35
N ALA A 824 -18.57 35.52 -24.69
CA ALA A 824 -17.28 35.30 -24.08
C ALA A 824 -17.52 35.19 -22.56
N ALA A 825 -16.92 34.21 -21.88
CA ALA A 825 -16.97 34.17 -20.43
C ALA A 825 -16.27 35.44 -19.92
N GLU A 826 -17.06 36.48 -19.64
CA GLU A 826 -16.57 37.65 -18.93
C GLU A 826 -15.96 37.19 -17.60
N PRO A 827 -14.92 37.87 -17.10
CA PRO A 827 -14.51 37.68 -15.72
C PRO A 827 -15.73 37.91 -14.84
N PHE A 828 -16.16 36.89 -14.10
CA PHE A 828 -17.36 36.93 -13.26
C PHE A 828 -17.36 38.23 -12.41
N PRO A 829 -18.32 39.15 -12.62
CA PRO A 829 -18.35 40.38 -11.84
C PRO A 829 -18.70 40.05 -10.39
N LEU A 830 -17.85 40.51 -9.48
CA LEU A 830 -18.07 40.50 -8.04
C LEU A 830 -18.99 41.69 -7.69
N SER A 831 -20.29 41.62 -7.95
CA SER A 831 -21.24 42.58 -7.36
C SER A 831 -22.64 42.01 -7.13
N ALA A 832 -23.30 42.57 -6.12
CA ALA A 832 -24.58 42.17 -5.54
C ALA A 832 -25.68 41.80 -6.56
N ASP A 833 -26.28 40.64 -6.33
CA ASP A 833 -27.47 40.14 -7.02
C ASP A 833 -28.72 40.97 -6.60
N ASN A 834 -29.44 41.55 -7.57
CA ASN A 834 -30.67 42.34 -7.36
C ASN A 834 -31.78 41.57 -6.61
N PHE A 835 -31.72 40.23 -6.57
CA PHE A 835 -32.70 39.39 -5.88
C PHE A 835 -32.31 38.98 -4.46
N GLY A 836 -31.10 39.33 -4.00
CA GLY A 836 -30.57 38.97 -2.67
C GLY A 836 -30.35 37.46 -2.48
N LEU A 837 -30.42 36.68 -3.56
CA LEU A 837 -30.34 35.22 -3.53
C LEU A 837 -28.92 34.70 -3.74
N SER A 838 -28.01 35.54 -4.24
CA SER A 838 -26.63 35.21 -4.62
C SER A 838 -26.60 34.03 -5.60
N TRP A 839 -26.56 34.36 -6.89
CA TRP A 839 -26.42 33.48 -8.06
C TRP A 839 -27.54 32.42 -8.25
N PRO A 840 -28.84 32.80 -8.31
CA PRO A 840 -29.92 31.85 -8.59
C PRO A 840 -30.02 31.52 -10.09
N SER A 841 -30.35 30.26 -10.41
CA SER A 841 -30.78 29.89 -11.77
C SER A 841 -32.22 30.33 -12.01
N LYS A 842 -32.61 30.54 -13.28
CA LYS A 842 -34.00 30.93 -13.64
C LYS A 842 -35.06 30.05 -12.97
N GLY A 843 -34.84 28.73 -12.91
CA GLY A 843 -35.75 27.79 -12.26
C GLY A 843 -35.81 27.91 -10.73
N THR A 844 -34.71 28.29 -10.07
CA THR A 844 -34.70 28.52 -8.61
C THR A 844 -35.39 29.82 -8.21
N VAL A 845 -35.33 30.86 -9.07
CA VAL A 845 -36.11 32.10 -8.87
C VAL A 845 -37.61 31.81 -8.98
N GLN A 846 -38.01 31.03 -9.99
CA GLN A 846 -39.41 30.61 -10.16
C GLN A 846 -39.88 29.83 -8.93
N ARG A 847 -39.10 28.83 -8.47
CA ARG A 847 -39.39 28.03 -7.27
C ARG A 847 -39.69 28.87 -6.03
N ARG A 848 -38.94 29.96 -5.80
CA ARG A 848 -39.16 30.85 -4.64
C ARG A 848 -40.54 31.52 -4.69
N ASN A 849 -41.04 31.78 -5.89
CA ASN A 849 -42.30 32.49 -6.12
C ASN A 849 -43.45 31.53 -6.51
N ASP A 850 -43.26 30.21 -6.42
CA ASP A 850 -44.29 29.22 -6.75
C ASP A 850 -45.52 29.41 -5.83
N THR A 851 -46.71 29.39 -6.43
CA THR A 851 -47.98 29.26 -5.70
C THR A 851 -48.09 27.88 -5.02
N GLU A 852 -49.00 27.72 -4.06
CA GLU A 852 -49.19 26.43 -3.36
C GLU A 852 -49.49 25.28 -4.34
N ALA A 853 -50.32 25.54 -5.36
CA ALA A 853 -50.61 24.57 -6.42
C ALA A 853 -49.37 24.20 -7.25
N GLU A 854 -48.49 25.14 -7.56
CA GLU A 854 -47.25 24.89 -8.30
C GLU A 854 -46.23 24.12 -7.45
N ARG A 855 -46.18 24.37 -6.14
CA ARG A 855 -45.35 23.61 -5.20
C ARG A 855 -45.79 22.14 -5.11
N ASP A 856 -47.09 21.91 -5.03
CA ASP A 856 -47.66 20.56 -5.02
C ASP A 856 -47.42 19.82 -6.34
N ALA A 857 -47.59 20.51 -7.48
CA ALA A 857 -47.27 19.96 -8.79
C ALA A 857 -45.78 19.57 -8.91
N ARG A 858 -44.87 20.40 -8.40
CA ARG A 858 -43.43 20.11 -8.36
C ARG A 858 -43.12 18.89 -7.49
N LEU A 859 -43.73 18.78 -6.32
CA LEU A 859 -43.57 17.62 -5.43
C LEU A 859 -44.07 16.34 -6.11
N ALA A 860 -45.23 16.38 -6.76
CA ALA A 860 -45.78 15.25 -7.50
C ALA A 860 -44.86 14.82 -8.66
N ALA A 861 -44.30 15.78 -9.40
CA ALA A 861 -43.36 15.50 -10.49
C ALA A 861 -42.08 14.80 -10.00
N ILE A 862 -41.49 15.26 -8.89
CA ILE A 862 -40.30 14.62 -8.29
C ILE A 862 -40.65 13.22 -7.79
N ALA A 863 -41.78 13.05 -7.11
CA ALA A 863 -42.22 11.74 -6.62
C ALA A 863 -42.41 10.75 -7.78
N SER A 864 -42.99 11.18 -8.91
CA SER A 864 -43.12 10.35 -10.10
C SER A 864 -41.76 9.90 -10.64
N ALA A 865 -40.78 10.81 -10.74
CA ALA A 865 -39.42 10.47 -11.18
C ALA A 865 -38.71 9.49 -10.22
N VAL A 866 -38.88 9.65 -8.91
CA VAL A 866 -38.31 8.72 -7.92
C VAL A 866 -38.93 7.33 -8.05
N HIS A 867 -40.23 7.23 -8.31
CA HIS A 867 -40.88 5.96 -8.58
C HIS A 867 -40.23 5.27 -9.79
N THR A 868 -40.01 5.99 -10.89
CA THR A 868 -39.31 5.45 -12.08
C THR A 868 -37.89 4.98 -11.74
N ILE A 869 -37.15 5.72 -10.91
CA ILE A 869 -35.81 5.33 -10.47
C ILE A 869 -35.86 4.02 -9.67
N VAL A 870 -36.77 3.90 -8.70
CA VAL A 870 -36.93 2.68 -7.89
C VAL A 870 -37.25 1.47 -8.76
N THR A 871 -38.20 1.60 -9.70
CA THR A 871 -38.51 0.52 -10.64
C THR A 871 -37.29 0.14 -11.50
N SER A 872 -36.53 1.14 -11.96
CA SER A 872 -35.35 0.90 -12.81
C SER A 872 -34.18 0.26 -12.07
N LEU A 873 -34.13 0.38 -10.74
CA LEU A 873 -33.17 -0.33 -9.89
C LEU A 873 -33.51 -1.82 -9.72
N GLY A 874 -34.67 -2.27 -10.21
CA GLY A 874 -35.16 -3.64 -10.05
C GLY A 874 -35.88 -3.90 -8.73
N GLU A 875 -36.21 -2.84 -7.97
CA GLU A 875 -37.00 -2.93 -6.74
C GLU A 875 -38.51 -2.90 -7.01
N ASP A 876 -39.30 -3.49 -6.11
CA ASP A 876 -40.77 -3.45 -6.16
C ASP A 876 -41.33 -2.19 -5.48
N PRO A 877 -41.86 -1.21 -6.24
CA PRO A 877 -42.43 0.01 -5.67
C PRO A 877 -43.74 -0.23 -4.90
N GLN A 878 -44.40 -1.37 -5.11
CA GLN A 878 -45.68 -1.72 -4.46
C GLN A 878 -45.51 -2.37 -3.10
N ARG A 879 -44.28 -2.75 -2.71
CA ARG A 879 -43.99 -3.29 -1.38
C ARG A 879 -44.40 -2.28 -0.29
N GLU A 880 -44.98 -2.78 0.80
CA GLU A 880 -45.55 -1.97 1.89
C GLU A 880 -44.66 -0.82 2.35
N GLY A 881 -43.36 -1.08 2.57
CA GLY A 881 -42.39 -0.06 2.99
C GLY A 881 -41.96 0.95 1.90
N MET A 882 -42.32 0.70 0.64
CA MET A 882 -41.92 1.47 -0.54
C MET A 882 -43.04 2.33 -1.13
N LEU A 883 -44.31 2.04 -0.84
CA LEU A 883 -45.48 2.77 -1.34
C LEU A 883 -45.36 4.29 -1.14
N ALA A 884 -44.95 4.72 0.05
CA ALA A 884 -44.79 6.15 0.38
C ALA A 884 -43.39 6.71 0.07
N THR A 885 -42.43 5.87 -0.31
CA THR A 885 -41.02 6.26 -0.48
C THR A 885 -40.83 7.36 -1.54
N PRO A 886 -41.46 7.32 -2.73
CA PRO A 886 -41.28 8.37 -3.72
C PRO A 886 -41.69 9.77 -3.21
N MET A 887 -42.84 9.84 -2.52
CA MET A 887 -43.31 11.10 -1.91
C MET A 887 -42.45 11.53 -0.71
N ARG A 888 -42.01 10.59 0.14
CA ARG A 888 -41.08 10.89 1.24
C ARG A 888 -39.75 11.44 0.72
N TYR A 889 -39.21 10.86 -0.34
CA TYR A 889 -37.98 11.33 -0.96
C TYR A 889 -38.13 12.71 -1.58
N ALA A 890 -39.23 12.97 -2.30
CA ALA A 890 -39.51 14.27 -2.89
C ALA A 890 -39.55 15.39 -1.83
N LYS A 891 -40.27 15.15 -0.72
CA LYS A 891 -40.32 16.08 0.42
C LYS A 891 -38.94 16.28 1.06
N ALA A 892 -38.17 15.22 1.26
CA ALA A 892 -36.83 15.30 1.80
C ALA A 892 -35.88 16.12 0.91
N LEU A 893 -35.91 15.91 -0.41
CA LEU A 893 -35.09 16.65 -1.36
C LEU A 893 -35.43 18.15 -1.39
N MET A 894 -36.72 18.51 -1.31
CA MET A 894 -37.15 19.91 -1.19
C MET A 894 -36.65 20.55 0.10
N PHE A 895 -36.69 19.82 1.22
CA PHE A 895 -36.13 20.28 2.49
C PHE A 895 -34.59 20.46 2.44
N PHE A 896 -33.87 19.50 1.85
CA PHE A 896 -32.41 19.58 1.72
C PHE A 896 -31.95 20.74 0.82
N THR A 897 -32.83 21.19 -0.08
CA THR A 897 -32.56 22.28 -1.03
C THR A 897 -33.34 23.57 -0.72
N LYS A 898 -33.88 23.72 0.50
CA LYS A 898 -34.67 24.89 0.93
C LYS A 898 -33.91 26.23 0.86
N GLY A 899 -32.57 26.19 0.82
CA GLY A 899 -31.72 27.38 0.74
C GLY A 899 -31.89 28.18 -0.56
N TYR A 900 -32.52 27.62 -1.59
CA TYR A 900 -32.90 28.36 -2.81
C TYR A 900 -34.10 29.30 -2.60
N GLU A 901 -34.89 29.11 -1.54
CA GLU A 901 -36.08 29.92 -1.22
C GLU A 901 -35.77 31.08 -0.26
N LEU A 902 -34.55 31.11 0.29
CA LEU A 902 -34.08 32.09 1.27
C LEU A 902 -33.15 33.12 0.63
N SER A 903 -33.30 34.39 1.01
CA SER A 903 -32.39 35.48 0.65
C SER A 903 -31.61 35.99 1.86
N LEU A 904 -30.41 36.56 1.62
CA LEU A 904 -29.60 37.16 2.68
C LEU A 904 -30.38 38.28 3.39
N LYS A 905 -31.14 39.08 2.65
CA LYS A 905 -31.93 40.19 3.19
C LYS A 905 -32.97 39.71 4.20
N ASP A 906 -33.74 38.67 3.86
CA ASP A 906 -34.78 38.10 4.72
C ASP A 906 -34.18 37.44 5.98
N LEU A 907 -32.97 36.91 5.87
CA LEU A 907 -32.28 36.25 6.97
C LEU A 907 -31.71 37.24 7.99
N LEU A 908 -31.31 38.42 7.52
CA LEU A 908 -30.61 39.43 8.30
C LEU A 908 -31.52 40.39 9.05
N ASN A 909 -32.74 40.70 8.58
CA ASN A 909 -33.81 41.45 9.30
C ASN A 909 -33.32 42.41 10.42
N ASN A 910 -32.61 43.49 10.07
CA ASN A 910 -32.07 44.53 10.98
C ASN A 910 -31.12 44.04 12.09
N ALA A 911 -30.42 42.91 11.90
CA ALA A 911 -29.49 42.34 12.89
C ALA A 911 -28.02 42.74 12.72
N VAL A 912 -27.77 43.83 11.99
CA VAL A 912 -26.44 44.46 11.90
C VAL A 912 -26.46 45.65 12.86
N PHE A 913 -25.52 45.67 13.78
CA PHE A 913 -25.39 46.70 14.81
C PHE A 913 -24.11 47.51 14.58
N GLU A 914 -24.14 48.78 14.94
CA GLU A 914 -22.92 49.60 15.00
C GLU A 914 -22.30 49.45 16.38
N GLU A 915 -21.06 48.98 16.42
CA GLU A 915 -20.32 48.70 17.66
C GLU A 915 -18.85 49.01 17.42
N ASP A 916 -18.24 49.77 18.33
CA ASP A 916 -16.87 50.27 18.23
C ASP A 916 -15.90 49.20 18.74
N THR A 917 -15.68 48.16 17.93
CA THR A 917 -14.76 47.06 18.23
C THR A 917 -13.96 46.73 16.98
N ASP A 918 -12.63 46.68 17.13
CA ASP A 918 -11.66 46.33 16.09
C ASP A 918 -11.00 44.96 16.34
N GLU A 919 -11.48 44.23 17.35
CA GLU A 919 -11.01 42.89 17.71
C GLU A 919 -11.63 41.78 16.85
N MET A 920 -10.89 40.68 16.69
CA MET A 920 -11.32 39.55 15.88
C MET A 920 -12.51 38.80 16.50
N VAL A 921 -13.61 38.69 15.74
CA VAL A 921 -14.77 37.87 16.12
C VAL A 921 -14.67 36.51 15.44
N ILE A 922 -14.63 35.43 16.22
CA ILE A 922 -14.58 34.06 15.71
C ILE A 922 -15.76 33.23 16.23
N VAL A 923 -16.51 32.62 15.32
CA VAL A 923 -17.47 31.55 15.63
C VAL A 923 -16.91 30.26 15.04
N LYS A 924 -16.53 29.33 15.93
CA LYS A 924 -16.10 27.98 15.56
C LYS A 924 -17.28 27.02 15.71
N ASP A 925 -17.14 25.84 15.12
CA ASP A 925 -18.06 24.73 15.33
C ASP A 925 -19.53 25.08 14.94
N ILE A 926 -19.76 25.49 13.68
CA ILE A 926 -21.10 25.56 13.07
C ILE A 926 -21.40 24.31 12.23
N ASP A 927 -22.34 23.49 12.69
CA ASP A 927 -22.80 22.29 12.00
C ASP A 927 -23.60 22.58 10.72
N ILE A 928 -23.23 21.91 9.62
CA ILE A 928 -23.93 21.98 8.34
C ILE A 928 -24.11 20.61 7.69
N PHE A 929 -25.22 20.48 6.96
CA PHE A 929 -25.50 19.38 6.04
C PHE A 929 -25.75 19.94 4.65
N SER A 930 -25.19 19.29 3.63
CA SER A 930 -25.35 19.70 2.23
C SER A 930 -25.39 18.49 1.29
N LEU A 931 -25.81 18.72 0.04
CA LEU A 931 -25.83 17.70 -1.01
C LEU A 931 -24.78 18.03 -2.07
N CYS A 932 -23.93 17.06 -2.40
CA CYS A 932 -22.95 17.22 -3.47
C CYS A 932 -23.67 17.30 -4.82
N GLU A 933 -23.40 18.36 -5.59
CA GLU A 933 -24.11 18.59 -6.87
C GLU A 933 -23.85 17.51 -7.94
N HIS A 934 -22.72 16.80 -7.87
CA HIS A 934 -22.36 15.77 -8.85
C HIS A 934 -23.18 14.49 -8.75
N HIS A 935 -23.56 14.11 -7.52
CA HIS A 935 -24.14 12.79 -7.25
C HIS A 935 -25.42 12.86 -6.42
N LEU A 936 -25.80 14.05 -5.94
CA LEU A 936 -26.91 14.28 -4.99
C LEU A 936 -26.76 13.47 -3.69
N VAL A 937 -25.53 13.12 -3.35
CA VAL A 937 -25.18 12.37 -2.14
C VAL A 937 -24.75 13.38 -1.06
N PRO A 938 -25.15 13.20 0.22
CA PRO A 938 -24.80 14.15 1.26
C PRO A 938 -23.31 14.30 1.52
N PHE A 939 -22.92 15.51 1.90
CA PHE A 939 -21.70 15.75 2.65
C PHE A 939 -22.05 16.61 3.87
N ALA A 940 -21.37 16.35 4.98
CA ALA A 940 -21.71 16.99 6.25
C ALA A 940 -20.43 17.30 7.04
N GLY A 941 -20.49 18.38 7.81
CA GLY A 941 -19.62 18.54 8.98
C GLY A 941 -19.95 17.45 9.99
N LYS A 942 -18.98 17.04 10.82
CA LYS A 942 -19.19 15.95 11.78
C LYS A 942 -20.14 16.44 12.89
N ALA A 943 -21.38 15.94 12.88
CA ALA A 943 -22.35 16.23 13.94
C ALA A 943 -21.79 15.79 15.31
N SER A 944 -21.71 16.74 16.24
CA SER A 944 -21.43 16.45 17.64
C SER A 944 -22.76 16.32 18.40
N GLY A 945 -23.01 15.17 19.04
CA GLY A 945 -24.17 14.91 19.91
C GLY A 945 -25.05 13.77 19.39
N SER A 946 -25.00 12.57 19.99
CA SER A 946 -25.68 12.22 21.24
C SER A 946 -27.14 12.70 21.27
N LEU A 947 -28.05 11.77 21.01
CA LEU A 947 -29.38 11.77 21.61
C LEU A 947 -29.51 10.41 22.30
N LEU A 948 -29.67 10.46 23.63
CA LEU A 948 -29.86 9.37 24.59
C LEU A 948 -28.59 8.80 25.25
N SER A 949 -28.06 9.50 26.26
CA SER A 949 -27.82 8.95 27.61
C SER A 949 -27.07 9.99 28.45
N HIS A 950 -27.63 10.32 29.62
CA HIS A 950 -26.97 11.13 30.65
C HIS A 950 -25.98 10.25 31.42
N HIS A 951 -24.80 10.81 31.72
CA HIS A 951 -23.68 10.27 32.51
C HIS A 951 -22.71 9.35 31.77
N ILE A 952 -21.61 9.94 31.27
CA ILE A 952 -20.19 9.58 31.49
C ILE A 952 -19.36 10.59 30.67
N ASN A 953 -18.32 11.15 31.28
CA ASN A 953 -17.42 12.15 30.70
C ASN A 953 -16.67 11.59 29.47
N PHE A 954 -17.17 11.89 28.26
CA PHE A 954 -16.43 11.73 27.02
C PHE A 954 -15.46 12.91 26.83
N ASN A 955 -14.16 12.61 26.73
CA ASN A 955 -13.16 13.53 26.19
C ASN A 955 -13.48 13.77 24.71
N GLN A 956 -14.07 14.93 24.42
CA GLN A 956 -14.34 15.42 23.07
C GLN A 956 -13.03 15.63 22.31
N SER A 957 -12.71 14.72 21.38
CA SER A 957 -11.86 15.07 20.24
C SER A 957 -12.67 16.04 19.34
N LYS A 958 -12.46 17.35 19.51
CA LYS A 958 -12.98 18.38 18.60
C LYS A 958 -12.55 18.06 17.16
N LEU A 959 -13.52 17.71 16.32
CA LEU A 959 -13.37 17.52 14.87
C LEU A 959 -14.47 18.33 14.18
N ASN A 960 -14.19 19.63 14.08
CA ASN A 960 -14.41 20.61 13.03
C ASN A 960 -15.73 20.65 12.25
N GLN A 961 -16.37 21.81 12.39
CA GLN A 961 -17.54 22.30 11.69
C GLN A 961 -17.20 23.70 11.10
N VAL A 962 -18.08 24.35 10.34
CA VAL A 962 -17.76 25.63 9.67
C VAL A 962 -17.27 26.64 10.71
N SER A 963 -16.08 27.19 10.51
CA SER A 963 -15.53 28.26 11.35
C SER A 963 -15.48 29.55 10.56
N ILE A 964 -15.97 30.62 11.17
CA ILE A 964 -16.13 31.93 10.56
C ILE A 964 -15.47 32.96 11.46
N GLY A 965 -14.48 33.67 10.93
CA GLY A 965 -13.79 34.78 11.57
C GLY A 965 -13.98 36.06 10.77
N TYR A 966 -14.14 37.20 11.43
CA TYR A 966 -14.07 38.51 10.78
C TYR A 966 -13.56 39.57 11.75
N ILE A 967 -12.94 40.63 11.23
CA ILE A 967 -12.50 41.79 12.01
C ILE A 967 -13.42 42.95 11.67
N PRO A 968 -14.30 43.39 12.60
CA PRO A 968 -15.27 44.44 12.31
C PRO A 968 -14.64 45.76 11.89
N ASN A 969 -15.43 46.56 11.17
CA ASN A 969 -15.09 47.95 10.81
C ASN A 969 -16.30 48.83 11.17
N GLY A 970 -16.60 48.90 12.48
CA GLY A 970 -17.76 49.62 13.02
C GLY A 970 -19.12 48.93 12.85
N ARG A 971 -19.18 47.74 12.24
CA ARG A 971 -20.42 46.94 12.08
C ARG A 971 -20.24 45.49 12.52
N VAL A 972 -21.14 45.02 13.37
CA VAL A 972 -21.13 43.67 13.95
C VAL A 972 -22.44 42.94 13.63
N LEU A 973 -22.35 41.64 13.42
CA LEU A 973 -23.51 40.77 13.21
C LEU A 973 -23.75 39.88 14.43
N GLY A 974 -25.01 39.76 14.85
CA GLY A 974 -25.38 38.82 15.90
C GLY A 974 -24.92 37.39 15.58
N LEU A 975 -24.24 36.73 16.53
CA LEU A 975 -23.53 35.46 16.32
C LEU A 975 -24.42 34.35 15.71
N SER A 976 -25.69 34.28 16.11
CA SER A 976 -26.66 33.31 15.57
C SER A 976 -26.97 33.48 14.08
N LYS A 977 -26.70 34.65 13.50
CA LYS A 977 -26.91 34.93 12.07
C LYS A 977 -25.80 34.35 11.20
N LEU A 978 -24.56 34.27 11.69
CA LEU A 978 -23.46 33.64 10.97
C LEU A 978 -23.75 32.16 10.70
N ALA A 979 -24.26 31.45 11.71
CA ALA A 979 -24.71 30.06 11.57
C ALA A 979 -25.85 29.92 10.55
N ARG A 980 -26.82 30.84 10.56
CA ARG A 980 -27.93 30.84 9.60
C ARG A 980 -27.48 31.12 8.17
N ILE A 981 -26.49 32.00 7.96
CA ILE A 981 -25.89 32.24 6.63
C ILE A 981 -25.24 30.94 6.13
N ALA A 982 -24.48 30.25 6.97
CA ALA A 982 -23.87 28.96 6.62
C ALA A 982 -24.92 27.90 6.26
N GLU A 983 -26.00 27.78 7.06
CA GLU A 983 -27.11 26.85 6.77
C GLU A 983 -27.84 27.20 5.45
N MET A 984 -28.09 28.48 5.20
CA MET A 984 -28.77 28.94 3.99
C MET A 984 -28.03 28.46 2.73
N PHE A 985 -26.71 28.64 2.69
CA PHE A 985 -25.90 28.19 1.55
C PHE A 985 -25.70 26.68 1.51
N SER A 986 -25.59 26.01 2.66
CA SER A 986 -25.42 24.55 2.71
C SER A 986 -26.68 23.81 2.22
N ARG A 987 -27.87 24.40 2.37
CA ARG A 987 -29.16 23.88 1.89
C ARG A 987 -29.40 24.15 0.40
N ARG A 988 -28.33 24.12 -0.41
CA ARG A 988 -28.34 24.16 -1.87
C ARG A 988 -27.54 22.97 -2.39
N LEU A 989 -27.61 22.69 -3.69
CA LEU A 989 -26.63 21.77 -4.30
C LEU A 989 -25.28 22.48 -4.33
N GLN A 990 -24.25 21.82 -3.80
CA GLN A 990 -22.98 22.48 -3.52
C GLN A 990 -21.76 21.63 -3.90
N VAL A 991 -20.67 22.36 -4.10
CA VAL A 991 -19.28 21.91 -4.00
C VAL A 991 -18.65 22.65 -2.82
N GLN A 992 -17.88 21.97 -1.98
CA GLN A 992 -17.45 22.50 -0.67
C GLN A 992 -16.63 23.80 -0.79
N GLU A 993 -15.79 23.88 -1.82
CA GLU A 993 -14.99 25.05 -2.18
C GLU A 993 -15.87 26.26 -2.48
N ARG A 994 -16.96 26.05 -3.22
CA ARG A 994 -17.93 27.11 -3.55
C ARG A 994 -18.69 27.55 -2.31
N LEU A 995 -19.14 26.61 -1.49
CA LEU A 995 -19.83 26.88 -0.24
C LEU A 995 -18.96 27.74 0.70
N THR A 996 -17.69 27.37 0.86
CA THR A 996 -16.72 28.12 1.68
C THR A 996 -16.58 29.57 1.20
N LYS A 997 -16.45 29.76 -0.12
CA LYS A 997 -16.32 31.08 -0.73
C LYS A 997 -17.61 31.90 -0.61
N GLN A 998 -18.78 31.29 -0.82
CA GLN A 998 -20.08 31.96 -0.75
C GLN A 998 -20.36 32.53 0.64
N ILE A 999 -20.03 31.78 1.70
CA ILE A 999 -20.17 32.25 3.09
C ILE A 999 -19.23 33.45 3.33
N ALA A 1000 -17.96 33.35 2.94
CA ALA A 1000 -17.00 34.43 3.15
C ALA A 1000 -17.40 35.73 2.41
N VAL A 1001 -17.80 35.61 1.14
CA VAL A 1001 -18.24 36.76 0.33
C VAL A 1001 -19.53 37.37 0.89
N ALA A 1002 -20.51 36.57 1.30
CA ALA A 1002 -21.75 37.08 1.88
C ALA A 1002 -21.50 37.91 3.15
N ILE A 1003 -20.59 37.48 4.02
CA ILE A 1003 -20.22 38.23 5.22
C ILE A 1003 -19.47 39.51 4.86
N GLN A 1004 -18.55 39.44 3.89
CA GLN A 1004 -17.83 40.61 3.39
C GLN A 1004 -18.79 41.66 2.81
N GLU A 1005 -19.81 41.24 2.07
CA GLU A 1005 -20.81 42.14 1.47
C GLU A 1005 -21.72 42.78 2.54
N VAL A 1006 -22.13 42.01 3.54
CA VAL A 1006 -23.08 42.48 4.57
C VAL A 1006 -22.43 43.43 5.59
N LEU A 1007 -21.21 43.13 6.02
CA LEU A 1007 -20.55 43.87 7.11
C LEU A 1007 -19.49 44.85 6.63
N GLN A 1008 -18.95 44.67 5.40
CA GLN A 1008 -17.72 45.29 4.91
C GLN A 1008 -16.62 45.38 6.00
N PRO A 1009 -16.27 44.25 6.62
CA PRO A 1009 -15.24 44.19 7.66
C PRO A 1009 -13.85 44.40 7.05
N GLN A 1010 -12.84 44.60 7.90
CA GLN A 1010 -11.44 44.68 7.47
C GLN A 1010 -10.98 43.39 6.78
N GLY A 1011 -11.57 42.26 7.16
CA GLY A 1011 -11.41 40.98 6.47
C GLY A 1011 -12.31 39.89 7.03
N VAL A 1012 -12.40 38.78 6.30
CA VAL A 1012 -13.19 37.59 6.65
C VAL A 1012 -12.36 36.32 6.42
N ALA A 1013 -12.46 35.36 7.32
CA ALA A 1013 -11.90 34.03 7.22
C ALA A 1013 -13.00 32.98 7.39
N VAL A 1014 -13.06 32.01 6.47
CA VAL A 1014 -13.98 30.87 6.58
C VAL A 1014 -13.21 29.58 6.33
N THR A 1015 -13.37 28.59 7.20
CA THR A 1015 -12.89 27.22 7.01
C THR A 1015 -14.05 26.24 7.12
N ILE A 1016 -14.08 25.25 6.23
CA ILE A 1016 -15.03 24.14 6.27
C ILE A 1016 -14.25 22.85 6.24
N GLU A 1017 -14.54 21.97 7.18
CA GLU A 1017 -14.16 20.56 7.12
C GLU A 1017 -15.43 19.71 6.98
N ALA A 1018 -15.48 18.84 5.99
CA ALA A 1018 -16.63 17.96 5.78
C ALA A 1018 -16.24 16.57 5.28
N THR A 1019 -17.06 15.58 5.63
CA THR A 1019 -16.98 14.22 5.11
C THR A 1019 -17.95 14.07 3.95
N HIS A 1020 -17.45 13.58 2.82
CA HIS A 1020 -18.23 13.42 1.59
C HIS A 1020 -18.72 11.98 1.44
N MET A 1021 -20.04 11.75 1.57
CA MET A 1021 -20.58 10.39 1.44
C MET A 1021 -20.45 9.85 0.01
N CYS A 1022 -20.25 10.72 -0.99
CA CYS A 1022 -19.93 10.29 -2.35
C CYS A 1022 -18.54 9.66 -2.49
N MET A 1023 -17.61 9.91 -1.56
CA MET A 1023 -16.29 9.27 -1.49
C MET A 1023 -16.25 8.15 -0.45
N VAL A 1024 -17.07 8.25 0.60
CA VAL A 1024 -17.15 7.24 1.67
C VAL A 1024 -17.95 6.01 1.21
N MET A 1025 -19.12 6.21 0.63
CA MET A 1025 -20.06 5.13 0.31
C MET A 1025 -19.88 4.54 -1.09
N ARG A 1026 -19.11 5.20 -1.96
CA ARG A 1026 -18.91 4.78 -3.35
C ARG A 1026 -17.62 5.32 -3.95
N GLY A 1027 -17.20 4.76 -5.09
CA GLY A 1027 -16.04 5.21 -5.83
C GLY A 1027 -14.73 4.77 -5.18
N VAL A 1028 -14.04 5.69 -4.50
CA VAL A 1028 -12.76 5.40 -3.82
C VAL A 1028 -12.93 4.69 -2.46
N GLU A 1029 -14.14 4.71 -1.91
CA GLU A 1029 -14.56 3.98 -0.70
C GLU A 1029 -13.59 4.16 0.47
N LYS A 1030 -13.36 5.43 0.84
CA LYS A 1030 -12.43 5.82 1.92
C LYS A 1030 -13.19 6.32 3.15
N PRO A 1031 -13.73 5.42 4.00
CA PRO A 1031 -14.30 5.80 5.27
C PRO A 1031 -13.23 6.46 6.16
N GLY A 1032 -13.57 7.59 6.77
CA GLY A 1032 -12.65 8.39 7.59
C GLY A 1032 -11.93 9.53 6.86
N SER A 1033 -12.11 9.67 5.54
CA SER A 1033 -11.61 10.83 4.80
C SER A 1033 -12.46 12.08 5.08
N SER A 1034 -11.82 13.17 5.48
CA SER A 1034 -12.41 14.52 5.52
C SER A 1034 -11.70 15.45 4.53
N THR A 1035 -12.44 16.42 4.02
CA THR A 1035 -11.94 17.45 3.10
C THR A 1035 -11.99 18.79 3.81
N VAL A 1036 -10.87 19.53 3.80
CA VAL A 1036 -10.78 20.88 4.38
C VAL A 1036 -10.64 21.91 3.28
N THR A 1037 -11.45 22.95 3.33
CA THR A 1037 -11.42 24.10 2.42
C THR A 1037 -11.37 25.39 3.24
N SER A 1038 -10.69 26.42 2.73
CA SER A 1038 -10.61 27.71 3.38
C SER A 1038 -10.75 28.87 2.38
N CYS A 1039 -11.29 29.99 2.85
CA CYS A 1039 -11.38 31.24 2.09
C CYS A 1039 -11.04 32.41 3.00
N MET A 1040 -10.04 33.19 2.63
CA MET A 1040 -9.56 34.36 3.37
C MET A 1040 -9.72 35.61 2.49
N LEU A 1041 -10.31 36.68 3.04
CA LEU A 1041 -10.57 37.97 2.41
C LEU A 1041 -10.03 39.10 3.30
N GLY A 1042 -9.66 40.24 2.68
CA GLY A 1042 -9.14 41.41 3.38
C GLY A 1042 -7.87 41.12 4.20
N VAL A 1043 -7.77 41.66 5.41
CA VAL A 1043 -6.59 41.53 6.30
C VAL A 1043 -6.20 40.08 6.61
N PHE A 1044 -7.15 39.12 6.60
CA PHE A 1044 -6.84 37.68 6.73
C PHE A 1044 -6.09 37.13 5.50
N ARG A 1045 -6.21 37.74 4.33
CA ARG A 1045 -5.42 37.34 3.15
C ARG A 1045 -4.05 38.02 3.11
N GLU A 1046 -3.92 39.18 3.72
CA GLU A 1046 -2.71 40.01 3.64
C GLU A 1046 -1.74 39.76 4.80
N SER A 1047 -2.25 39.53 6.01
CA SER A 1047 -1.45 39.31 7.22
C SER A 1047 -1.38 37.83 7.61
N GLN A 1048 -0.16 37.28 7.68
CA GLN A 1048 0.07 35.92 8.15
C GLN A 1048 -0.29 35.77 9.63
N ARG A 1049 0.07 36.74 10.47
CA ARG A 1049 -0.21 36.72 11.92
C ARG A 1049 -1.71 36.60 12.20
N THR A 1050 -2.52 37.36 11.46
CA THR A 1050 -3.99 37.36 11.60
C THR A 1050 -4.61 36.05 11.12
N ARG A 1051 -4.01 35.38 10.12
CA ARG A 1051 -4.41 34.00 9.75
C ARG A 1051 -4.10 33.01 10.84
N ASP A 1052 -2.89 33.07 11.39
CA ASP A 1052 -2.45 32.13 12.40
C ASP A 1052 -3.33 32.24 13.64
N GLU A 1053 -3.68 33.45 14.04
CA GLU A 1053 -4.63 33.71 15.13
C GLU A 1053 -6.02 33.09 14.92
N PHE A 1054 -6.53 33.07 13.68
CA PHE A 1054 -7.80 32.40 13.36
C PHE A 1054 -7.68 30.86 13.28
N LEU A 1055 -6.56 30.35 12.77
CA LEU A 1055 -6.34 28.91 12.56
C LEU A 1055 -5.88 28.17 13.83
N THR A 1056 -5.46 28.91 14.87
CA THR A 1056 -5.17 28.39 16.21
C THR A 1056 -6.47 28.21 17.00
#